data_AF-A0A167C0R9-F1
#
_entry.id   AF-A0A167C0R9-F1
#
_cell.length_a   1.000
_cell.length_b   1.000
_cell.length_c   1.000
_cell.angle_alpha   90.00
_cell.angle_beta   90.00
_cell.angle_gamma   90.00
#
_symmetry.space_group_name_H-M   'P 1'
#
loop_
_entity.id
_entity.type
_entity.pdbx_description
1 polymer ?
#
loop_
_entity_poly.entity_id
_entity_poly.type
_entity_poly.pdbx_seq_one_letter_code
_entity_poly.pdbx_strand_id
1 'polypeptide(L)'
;MLLSGIARRLVQVACGFLAWKSRSCSWATAVEFPKLLDATLDELRAGLDSGLFTSVDLVRAYIARIEEVNPLLHAVNDINPDAISIAAAKDSERQSGDAVSSPLHGIPVLLKDNIATDDDLNNTAGSFALVGAKPKEDSTVVAKLRKSGAIVLGKANLSQWSGLRGANVSEGWSAYGGQTTGAYFPGQAPSGSSSGSAVASSLGLAWACLGTETVGSIVDPAHVNNIVGIKPTVGLTSRYLVIPVSEHQDSVGPMTRTVKDAAYLLSVIAGSDPMDNYTSASPFGEKSPDYVSACKKTGLKGKRLGVLKNILDLGDDVTSRPAFDVFDETLDILRAAGAEIVDDVYFPGIRALMDHGWSSRVTGQDFLTDLPRYLDKLKTNPQNITTLARLRDFTHRFPAEGYPDRCTLSWDRILNRGYDNTSPEWWSNYTTQLYYATTLGLPGALKNYSLDAMVMPTKYASKIAGQTGSPVITVPLGRALDDTAVQRDKYGKMNATGPNQPFGLGFVGDLFSEETLIEIAYSFEQITAMRNRVLPLIQPTTELEDVVDSAAHSNSSRNSNDDNENNKENNENNNNNRSSSSSSSSNNNNNNNNNMGQSQSDASPRRRSREDLAHDLVSEPALINHQPHHHGGTMRCIGSNLAPAQALRFKDKCFTSLEFYSLKDVFKSLADEQGCVRYLKEDTIARYLEIPDILGASPVVFQMVSYLGAFPFLQDAPVVLELPHMVMVIVIMTERYRRVLARGSTDRTKLIFKSLAVYDRKASEAVDVTPPPDAPQEGDSGRAAANGSSGFAVDLPGEDDAFDDDDDDDDLVLTAYELLDIKEAVKQGSASDFHGAIIPTDNFRKLVMLLLLAAPLDVQETLSQYSNRVTGTELELLRSTAGCILSSFVDVESSPGIRYRQFKTIMPVLFPNLFNSFNALFEHFLFSKNLDLSRRNETSSRSQQNPAPKPAQPLLSDKGDILNDHMLAQVSLFLPGSSLFRRVRRLYSGNEAGFSMGSFESKVFHWRAPTLLLVSGTLLADTPHGGQQAAFADTLPTKRFPNGSKSTRVTYGVYIRQPWKHTHKECFGDSESVLFQLFPVHDVFPASTINTDYVAFTKPPGNQPCLSFGSPHPRPSKSSRRDTHYSVGAVSLLLNDSFEFGVFNHDFTSRGGAFHTSISRKFDFQDRFEIDQLEVWGCGGDDEAKAQAARWAWEEREAEARRKINLGSGDIDADRALLEMAGLIGQNRSGGSMA
;
A
#
# COMPACT_ATOMS: atom_id res chain seq x y z
N MET A 1 82.68 6.30 30.82
CA MET A 1 82.56 7.34 29.78
C MET A 1 81.07 7.67 29.68
N LEU A 2 80.58 8.61 30.50
CA LEU A 2 80.27 10.02 30.15
C LEU A 2 79.07 10.09 29.20
N LEU A 3 77.91 10.69 29.51
CA LEU A 3 77.42 11.63 30.54
C LEU A 3 75.91 11.36 30.73
N SER A 4 75.26 11.32 31.90
CA SER A 4 75.20 12.18 33.09
C SER A 4 74.60 13.58 32.85
N GLY A 5 73.29 13.73 33.10
CA GLY A 5 72.66 15.04 33.24
C GLY A 5 71.14 14.99 33.31
N ILE A 6 70.59 15.40 34.46
CA ILE A 6 69.18 15.77 34.68
C ILE A 6 68.26 14.60 35.12
N ALA A 7 68.72 13.89 36.13
CA ALA A 7 67.88 13.50 37.27
C ALA A 7 68.39 14.30 38.49
N ARG A 8 67.49 14.95 39.25
CA ARG A 8 67.67 15.72 40.51
C ARG A 8 67.24 17.19 40.45
N ARG A 9 65.97 17.46 40.14
CA ARG A 9 65.20 18.60 40.69
C ARG A 9 63.72 18.27 40.54
N LEU A 10 63.13 17.59 41.54
CA LEU A 10 61.69 17.61 41.89
C LEU A 10 61.33 16.52 42.94
N VAL A 11 62.18 16.33 43.95
CA VAL A 11 61.85 15.55 45.16
C VAL A 11 62.47 16.27 46.36
N GLN A 12 61.86 17.39 46.79
CA GLN A 12 62.14 18.01 48.09
C GLN A 12 61.08 19.07 48.49
N VAL A 13 59.79 18.71 48.53
CA VAL A 13 58.81 19.34 49.43
C VAL A 13 57.81 18.26 49.85
N ALA A 14 58.24 17.40 50.76
CA ALA A 14 57.38 16.51 51.53
C ALA A 14 57.57 16.82 53.02
N CYS A 15 56.46 16.81 53.74
CA CYS A 15 56.30 16.81 55.20
C CYS A 15 56.43 18.16 55.93
N GLY A 16 55.29 18.65 56.43
CA GLY A 16 55.24 19.36 57.70
C GLY A 16 54.57 20.74 57.71
N PHE A 17 53.26 20.82 57.47
CA PHE A 17 52.43 21.82 58.16
C PHE A 17 51.08 21.19 58.54
N LEU A 18 51.10 20.60 59.73
CA LEU A 18 49.92 20.39 60.55
C LEU A 18 49.31 21.74 60.94
N ALA A 19 47.97 21.75 60.95
CA ALA A 19 47.09 22.61 61.74
C ALA A 19 47.00 24.11 61.38
N TRP A 20 45.97 24.47 60.59
CA TRP A 20 44.93 25.36 61.14
C TRP A 20 43.56 25.06 60.53
N LYS A 21 42.62 24.78 61.44
CA LYS A 21 41.20 24.60 61.26
C LYS A 21 40.51 25.84 60.65
N SER A 22 39.54 25.53 59.78
CA SER A 22 38.18 26.08 59.72
C SER A 22 37.99 27.59 59.56
N ARG A 23 37.54 27.97 58.36
CA ARG A 23 36.27 28.69 58.15
C ARG A 23 35.89 28.60 56.68
N SER A 24 35.27 27.49 56.31
CA SER A 24 34.54 27.37 55.05
C SER A 24 33.15 26.89 55.41
N CYS A 25 32.18 27.76 55.13
CA CYS A 25 30.75 27.59 55.33
C CYS A 25 30.31 26.21 54.81
N SER A 26 29.83 25.32 55.70
CA SER A 26 29.15 24.11 55.27
C SER A 26 27.78 24.50 54.75
N TRP A 27 27.69 24.75 53.45
CA TRP A 27 26.44 24.52 52.76
C TRP A 27 26.33 23.01 52.66
N ALA A 28 25.50 22.42 53.53
CA ALA A 28 25.00 21.07 53.27
C ALA A 28 24.28 21.15 51.93
N THR A 29 24.89 20.62 50.87
CA THR A 29 24.19 20.40 49.60
C THR A 29 23.03 19.48 49.92
N ALA A 30 21.81 19.97 49.81
CA ALA A 30 20.61 19.14 49.92
C ALA A 30 20.78 17.98 48.94
N VAL A 31 20.58 16.75 49.43
CA VAL A 31 20.72 15.58 48.57
C VAL A 31 19.47 15.51 47.71
N GLU A 32 19.62 15.68 46.40
CA GLU A 32 18.51 15.77 45.46
C GLU A 32 18.20 14.38 44.88
N PHE A 33 16.99 13.88 45.10
CA PHE A 33 16.51 12.62 44.52
C PHE A 33 16.11 12.82 43.05
N PRO A 34 16.40 11.84 42.16
CA PRO A 34 15.93 11.92 40.78
C PRO A 34 14.40 11.83 40.73
N LYS A 35 13.76 12.72 39.96
CA LYS A 35 12.30 12.70 39.77
C LYS A 35 11.89 11.49 38.93
N LEU A 36 11.05 10.62 39.51
CA LEU A 36 10.71 9.32 38.92
C LEU A 36 9.96 9.43 37.59
N LEU A 37 9.32 10.57 37.32
CA LEU A 37 8.66 10.83 36.03
C LEU A 37 9.61 10.68 34.84
N ASP A 38 10.89 11.08 35.00
CA ASP A 38 11.89 11.08 33.92
C ASP A 38 13.25 10.48 34.32
N ALA A 39 13.35 9.87 35.50
CA ALA A 39 14.58 9.24 35.97
C ALA A 39 15.12 8.20 34.98
N THR A 40 16.40 8.35 34.63
CA THR A 40 17.16 7.46 33.75
C THR A 40 17.80 6.32 34.55
N LEU A 41 18.22 5.24 33.86
CA LEU A 41 18.94 4.15 34.52
C LEU A 41 20.21 4.63 35.20
N ASP A 42 20.96 5.51 34.55
CA ASP A 42 22.25 6.01 35.06
C ASP A 42 22.05 6.76 36.38
N GLU A 43 21.00 7.58 36.49
CA GLU A 43 20.64 8.31 37.73
C GLU A 43 20.17 7.36 38.83
N LEU A 44 19.29 6.41 38.49
CA LEU A 44 18.81 5.43 39.46
C LEU A 44 19.94 4.56 39.99
N ARG A 45 20.85 4.15 39.10
CA ARG A 45 22.03 3.36 39.44
C ARG A 45 22.99 4.15 40.33
N ALA A 46 23.27 5.41 40.00
CA ALA A 46 24.11 6.27 40.82
C ALA A 46 23.51 6.47 42.22
N GLY A 47 22.18 6.61 42.33
CA GLY A 47 21.48 6.66 43.61
C GLY A 47 21.64 5.39 44.45
N LEU A 48 21.42 4.22 43.83
CA LEU A 48 21.59 2.93 44.50
C LEU A 48 23.03 2.65 44.93
N ASP A 49 24.02 3.03 44.11
CA ASP A 49 25.44 2.78 44.38
C ASP A 49 26.03 3.72 45.42
N SER A 50 25.52 4.95 45.49
CA SER A 50 25.88 5.90 46.55
C SER A 50 25.14 5.63 47.87
N GLY A 51 24.14 4.75 47.86
CA GLY A 51 23.27 4.50 49.00
C GLY A 51 22.30 5.64 49.30
N LEU A 52 22.01 6.49 48.30
CA LEU A 52 21.02 7.57 48.41
C LEU A 52 19.61 7.03 48.70
N PHE A 53 19.27 5.91 48.08
CA PHE A 53 18.07 5.12 48.35
C PHE A 53 18.38 3.65 48.08
N THR A 54 17.51 2.76 48.53
CA THR A 54 17.61 1.31 48.30
C THR A 54 16.68 0.83 47.18
N SER A 55 16.89 -0.39 46.68
CA SER A 55 15.97 -1.02 45.72
C SER A 55 14.58 -1.20 46.33
N VAL A 56 14.50 -1.46 47.66
CA VAL A 56 13.23 -1.49 48.39
C VAL A 56 12.53 -0.13 48.35
N ASP A 57 13.23 0.97 48.59
CA ASP A 57 12.64 2.32 48.54
C ASP A 57 12.14 2.63 47.13
N LEU A 58 12.93 2.28 46.12
CA LEU A 58 12.56 2.46 44.71
C LEU A 58 11.31 1.64 44.33
N VAL A 59 11.23 0.37 44.74
CA VAL A 59 10.04 -0.47 44.49
C VAL A 59 8.82 0.08 45.22
N ARG A 60 8.95 0.52 46.48
CA ARG A 60 7.84 1.14 47.22
C ARG A 60 7.34 2.41 46.55
N ALA A 61 8.24 3.27 46.10
CA ALA A 61 7.87 4.51 45.41
C ALA A 61 7.10 4.21 44.11
N TYR A 62 7.56 3.24 43.32
CA TYR A 62 6.82 2.85 42.11
C TYR A 62 5.47 2.18 42.42
N ILE A 63 5.37 1.33 43.44
CA ILE A 63 4.08 0.74 43.86
C ILE A 63 3.10 1.86 44.27
N ALA A 64 3.54 2.82 45.08
CA ALA A 64 2.71 3.94 45.50
C ALA A 64 2.24 4.81 44.32
N ARG A 65 3.13 5.08 43.35
CA ARG A 65 2.76 5.77 42.09
C ARG A 65 1.74 4.97 41.27
N ILE A 66 1.88 3.64 41.21
CA ILE A 66 0.89 2.77 40.55
C ILE A 66 -0.46 2.90 41.25
N GLU A 67 -0.52 2.73 42.56
CA GLU A 67 -1.75 2.82 43.34
C GLU A 67 -2.46 4.18 43.19
N GLU A 68 -1.69 5.26 43.02
CA GLU A 68 -2.20 6.62 42.83
C GLU A 68 -2.96 6.79 41.51
N VAL A 69 -2.44 6.29 40.38
CA VAL A 69 -3.00 6.57 39.04
C VAL A 69 -3.74 5.40 38.40
N ASN A 70 -3.47 4.16 38.83
CA ASN A 70 -4.05 2.97 38.21
C ASN A 70 -5.59 2.87 38.30
N PRO A 71 -6.27 3.38 39.35
CA PRO A 71 -7.74 3.44 39.38
C PRO A 71 -8.36 4.28 38.26
N LEU A 72 -7.60 5.20 37.66
CA LEU A 72 -8.04 6.05 36.55
C LEU A 72 -7.53 5.52 35.20
N LEU A 73 -6.27 5.07 35.17
CA LEU A 73 -5.57 4.78 33.92
C LEU A 73 -5.51 3.29 33.56
N HIS A 74 -5.76 2.38 34.51
CA HIS A 74 -5.75 0.93 34.31
C HIS A 74 -4.51 0.42 33.51
N ALA A 75 -3.33 0.91 33.84
CA ALA A 75 -2.08 0.60 33.15
C ALA A 75 -1.42 -0.69 33.65
N VAL A 76 -1.64 -1.06 34.91
CA VAL A 76 -1.04 -2.24 35.56
C VAL A 76 -2.14 -3.19 36.03
N ASN A 77 -2.04 -4.46 35.62
CA ASN A 77 -2.98 -5.52 36.00
C ASN A 77 -2.63 -6.10 37.37
N ASP A 78 -1.39 -6.56 37.52
CA ASP A 78 -0.93 -7.26 38.72
C ASP A 78 0.39 -6.64 39.20
N ILE A 79 0.55 -6.49 40.51
CA ILE A 79 1.84 -6.20 41.17
C ILE A 79 2.38 -7.51 41.73
N ASN A 80 3.68 -7.76 41.57
CA ASN A 80 4.31 -8.97 42.10
C ASN A 80 4.27 -8.94 43.64
N PRO A 81 3.60 -9.89 44.30
CA PRO A 81 3.53 -9.91 45.76
C PRO A 81 4.91 -10.02 46.42
N ASP A 82 5.90 -10.58 45.72
CA ASP A 82 7.27 -10.73 46.19
C ASP A 82 8.19 -9.58 45.78
N ALA A 83 7.70 -8.52 45.12
CA ALA A 83 8.56 -7.44 44.61
C ALA A 83 9.44 -6.82 45.70
N ILE A 84 8.89 -6.62 46.90
CA ILE A 84 9.60 -6.02 48.04
C ILE A 84 10.63 -6.98 48.63
N SER A 85 10.31 -8.27 48.75
CA SER A 85 11.25 -9.27 49.29
C SER A 85 12.41 -9.50 48.32
N ILE A 86 12.13 -9.53 47.01
CA ILE A 86 13.14 -9.60 45.95
C ILE A 86 14.03 -8.34 45.99
N ALA A 87 13.44 -7.15 46.14
CA ALA A 87 14.20 -5.91 46.27
C ALA A 87 15.17 -5.92 47.46
N ALA A 88 14.71 -6.38 48.63
CA ALA A 88 15.54 -6.52 49.82
C ALA A 88 16.71 -7.50 49.62
N ALA A 89 16.50 -8.58 48.87
CA ALA A 89 17.58 -9.48 48.46
C ALA A 89 18.60 -8.78 47.57
N LYS A 90 18.16 -7.96 46.59
CA LYS A 90 19.06 -7.19 45.72
C LYS A 90 19.86 -6.13 46.44
N ASP A 91 19.29 -5.52 47.48
CA ASP A 91 20.01 -4.62 48.36
C ASP A 91 21.04 -5.35 49.23
N SER A 92 20.70 -6.54 49.75
CA SER A 92 21.67 -7.37 50.50
C SER A 92 22.84 -7.81 49.63
N GLU A 93 22.57 -8.28 48.40
CA GLU A 93 23.60 -8.64 47.41
C GLU A 93 24.51 -7.43 47.10
N ARG A 94 23.97 -6.21 47.03
CA ARG A 94 24.76 -4.99 46.83
C ARG A 94 25.65 -4.67 48.02
N GLN A 95 25.14 -4.80 49.24
CA GLN A 95 25.88 -4.52 50.47
C GLN A 95 27.00 -5.54 50.73
N SER A 96 26.78 -6.81 50.38
CA SER A 96 27.79 -7.86 50.54
C SER A 96 28.86 -7.86 49.44
N GLY A 97 28.65 -7.10 48.35
CA GLY A 97 29.52 -7.11 47.17
C GLY A 97 29.26 -8.29 46.22
N ASP A 98 28.17 -9.03 46.43
CA ASP A 98 27.73 -10.16 45.60
C ASP A 98 26.81 -9.74 44.43
N ALA A 99 26.58 -8.44 44.25
CA ALA A 99 25.75 -7.93 43.18
C ALA A 99 26.22 -8.39 41.81
N VAL A 100 25.27 -8.75 40.95
CA VAL A 100 25.57 -9.10 39.56
C VAL A 100 26.17 -7.87 38.88
N SER A 101 27.23 -8.08 38.09
CA SER A 101 27.87 -7.04 37.27
C SER A 101 26.98 -6.66 36.08
N SER A 102 25.86 -6.01 36.39
CA SER A 102 24.81 -5.60 35.47
C SER A 102 24.25 -4.25 35.92
N PRO A 103 24.06 -3.28 35.00
CA PRO A 103 23.42 -2.00 35.32
C PRO A 103 22.01 -2.14 35.88
N LEU A 104 21.31 -3.23 35.56
CA LEU A 104 19.91 -3.46 35.98
C LEU A 104 19.78 -4.10 37.37
N HIS A 105 20.88 -4.38 38.07
CA HIS A 105 20.79 -4.99 39.41
C HIS A 105 20.03 -4.09 40.39
N GLY A 106 18.89 -4.58 40.90
CA GLY A 106 17.98 -3.85 41.79
C GLY A 106 16.97 -2.94 41.10
N ILE A 107 16.87 -2.96 39.77
CA ILE A 107 16.02 -2.04 39.01
C ILE A 107 14.67 -2.68 38.67
N PRO A 108 13.53 -2.05 38.98
CA PRO A 108 12.20 -2.59 38.72
C PRO A 108 11.71 -2.37 37.28
N VAL A 109 11.18 -3.43 36.68
CA VAL A 109 10.60 -3.44 35.33
C VAL A 109 9.20 -4.06 35.33
N LEU A 110 8.31 -3.54 34.49
CA LEU A 110 6.99 -4.13 34.23
C LEU A 110 6.99 -4.94 32.93
N LEU A 111 6.18 -5.98 32.89
CA LEU A 111 6.06 -6.86 31.74
C LEU A 111 4.65 -6.77 31.17
N LYS A 112 4.47 -6.66 29.86
CA LYS A 112 3.15 -6.85 29.26
C LYS A 112 2.53 -8.19 29.70
N ASP A 113 1.23 -8.21 29.98
CA ASP A 113 0.50 -9.38 30.49
C ASP A 113 0.28 -10.52 29.47
N ASN A 114 1.25 -10.72 28.58
CA ASN A 114 1.40 -11.88 27.72
C ASN A 114 2.80 -12.54 27.82
N ILE A 115 3.73 -11.95 28.56
CA ILE A 115 5.09 -12.47 28.78
C ILE A 115 5.10 -13.33 30.05
N ALA A 116 5.26 -14.65 29.93
CA ALA A 116 5.10 -15.55 31.08
C ALA A 116 6.23 -15.44 32.12
N THR A 117 5.85 -15.62 33.38
CA THR A 117 6.71 -15.71 34.56
C THR A 117 6.34 -16.97 35.34
N ASP A 118 7.32 -17.61 35.97
CA ASP A 118 7.13 -18.76 36.87
C ASP A 118 7.18 -18.31 38.34
N ASP A 119 6.30 -17.36 38.66
CA ASP A 119 6.04 -16.85 40.00
C ASP A 119 4.53 -16.68 40.23
N ASP A 120 4.12 -15.99 41.29
CA ASP A 120 2.71 -15.84 41.66
C ASP A 120 1.92 -14.87 40.77
N LEU A 121 2.56 -14.20 39.80
CA LEU A 121 1.87 -13.38 38.82
C LEU A 121 1.01 -14.21 37.85
N ASN A 122 -0.02 -13.58 37.27
CA ASN A 122 -0.74 -14.17 36.15
C ASN A 122 -0.06 -13.84 34.81
N ASN A 123 -0.40 -14.62 33.78
CA ASN A 123 -0.09 -14.33 32.38
C ASN A 123 -1.33 -14.52 31.53
N THR A 124 -2.21 -13.52 31.53
CA THR A 124 -3.61 -13.74 31.14
C THR A 124 -3.93 -13.40 29.67
N ALA A 125 -3.04 -12.70 28.97
CA ALA A 125 -3.35 -11.95 27.75
C ALA A 125 -4.60 -11.06 27.89
N GLY A 126 -4.89 -10.60 29.12
CA GLY A 126 -6.06 -9.80 29.48
C GLY A 126 -7.37 -10.60 29.61
N SER A 127 -7.34 -11.93 29.65
CA SER A 127 -8.52 -12.79 29.62
C SER A 127 -8.66 -13.68 30.85
N PHE A 128 -9.89 -13.81 31.35
CA PHE A 128 -10.24 -14.75 32.42
C PHE A 128 -10.02 -16.21 32.02
N ALA A 129 -9.91 -16.50 30.71
CA ALA A 129 -9.60 -17.84 30.21
C ALA A 129 -8.25 -18.37 30.71
N LEU A 130 -7.30 -17.49 31.02
CA LEU A 130 -5.94 -17.84 31.45
C LEU A 130 -5.63 -17.45 32.90
N VAL A 131 -6.61 -16.94 33.65
CA VAL A 131 -6.42 -16.67 35.09
C VAL A 131 -6.14 -17.98 35.81
N GLY A 132 -5.03 -18.01 36.57
CA GLY A 132 -4.53 -19.21 37.23
C GLY A 132 -3.81 -20.21 36.31
N ALA A 133 -3.67 -19.93 35.01
CA ALA A 133 -2.78 -20.71 34.15
C ALA A 133 -1.32 -20.45 34.54
N LYS A 134 -0.51 -21.50 34.60
CA LYS A 134 0.90 -21.42 35.02
C LYS A 134 1.83 -22.05 33.99
N PRO A 135 2.89 -21.35 33.55
CA PRO A 135 3.95 -21.95 32.73
C PRO A 135 4.76 -22.95 33.57
N LYS A 136 5.73 -23.62 32.94
CA LYS A 136 6.68 -24.52 33.63
C LYS A 136 7.92 -23.80 34.15
N GLU A 137 8.21 -22.63 33.60
CA GLU A 137 9.41 -21.82 33.81
C GLU A 137 9.17 -20.41 33.28
N ASP A 138 10.07 -19.47 33.60
CA ASP A 138 10.05 -18.12 33.05
C ASP A 138 10.21 -18.15 31.52
N SER A 139 9.58 -17.19 30.84
CA SER A 139 9.98 -16.87 29.46
C SER A 139 11.46 -16.50 29.40
N THR A 140 12.12 -16.78 28.29
CA THR A 140 13.58 -16.57 28.18
C THR A 140 13.99 -15.12 28.43
N VAL A 141 13.17 -14.16 27.98
CA VAL A 141 13.41 -12.73 28.25
C VAL A 141 13.32 -12.39 29.74
N VAL A 142 12.40 -13.02 30.48
CA VAL A 142 12.30 -12.86 31.94
C VAL A 142 13.45 -13.54 32.66
N ALA A 143 13.84 -14.74 32.25
CA ALA A 143 15.00 -15.42 32.80
C ALA A 143 16.28 -14.58 32.65
N LYS A 144 16.47 -13.94 31.47
CA LYS A 144 17.57 -12.99 31.24
C LYS A 144 17.47 -11.74 32.14
N LEU A 145 16.27 -11.17 32.30
CA LEU A 145 16.05 -10.04 33.21
C LEU A 145 16.41 -10.38 34.66
N ARG A 146 15.89 -11.49 35.20
CA ARG A 146 16.20 -11.93 36.58
C ARG A 146 17.68 -12.23 36.75
N LYS A 147 18.32 -12.85 35.76
CA LYS A 147 19.77 -13.09 35.75
C LYS A 147 20.58 -11.80 35.78
N SER A 148 20.07 -10.72 35.19
CA SER A 148 20.69 -9.39 35.23
C SER A 148 20.51 -8.66 36.57
N GLY A 149 19.77 -9.25 37.52
CA GLY A 149 19.43 -8.64 38.81
C GLY A 149 18.23 -7.68 38.76
N ALA A 150 17.54 -7.58 37.63
CA ALA A 150 16.32 -6.78 37.51
C ALA A 150 15.17 -7.38 38.34
N ILE A 151 14.29 -6.52 38.84
CA ILE A 151 13.13 -6.89 39.65
C ILE A 151 11.90 -6.84 38.76
N VAL A 152 11.21 -7.97 38.59
CA VAL A 152 9.92 -8.00 37.90
C VAL A 152 8.85 -7.43 38.83
N LEU A 153 8.49 -6.17 38.61
CA LEU A 153 7.54 -5.44 39.46
C LEU A 153 6.11 -5.96 39.32
N GLY A 154 5.73 -6.45 38.14
CA GLY A 154 4.36 -6.84 37.85
C GLY A 154 4.03 -6.90 36.36
N LYS A 155 2.73 -6.88 36.07
CA LYS A 155 2.15 -7.10 34.75
C LYS A 155 1.39 -5.86 34.28
N ALA A 156 1.78 -5.30 33.14
CA ALA A 156 1.11 -4.19 32.50
C ALA A 156 -0.07 -4.67 31.63
N ASN A 157 -1.16 -3.89 31.62
CA ASN A 157 -2.36 -4.19 30.84
C ASN A 157 -2.09 -4.10 29.33
N LEU A 158 -2.97 -4.71 28.53
CA LEU A 158 -2.88 -4.77 27.08
C LEU A 158 -4.26 -4.75 26.42
N SER A 159 -4.30 -4.48 25.11
CA SER A 159 -5.45 -4.90 24.30
C SER A 159 -5.54 -6.42 24.34
N GLN A 160 -6.67 -6.96 24.77
CA GLN A 160 -6.82 -8.40 25.01
C GLN A 160 -6.39 -9.25 23.82
N TRP A 161 -5.66 -10.35 24.10
CA TRP A 161 -5.08 -11.22 23.07
C TRP A 161 -4.29 -10.46 22.01
N SER A 162 -3.52 -9.47 22.45
CA SER A 162 -2.72 -8.57 21.61
C SER A 162 -3.53 -7.86 20.51
N GLY A 163 -4.81 -7.59 20.75
CA GLY A 163 -5.71 -6.94 19.79
C GLY A 163 -6.39 -7.89 18.79
N LEU A 164 -6.15 -9.20 18.86
CA LEU A 164 -6.66 -10.16 17.87
C LEU A 164 -8.05 -10.75 18.23
N ARG A 165 -8.87 -10.11 19.07
CA ARG A 165 -10.17 -10.68 19.48
C ARG A 165 -11.33 -10.34 18.53
N GLY A 166 -11.62 -9.05 18.33
CA GLY A 166 -12.84 -8.65 17.63
C GLY A 166 -12.83 -7.20 17.15
N ALA A 167 -13.68 -6.92 16.17
CA ALA A 167 -13.68 -5.66 15.41
C ALA A 167 -14.40 -4.49 16.11
N ASN A 168 -14.84 -4.61 17.37
CA ASN A 168 -15.54 -3.54 18.10
C ASN A 168 -14.92 -3.25 19.49
N VAL A 169 -13.63 -3.54 19.62
CA VAL A 169 -12.86 -3.43 20.87
C VAL A 169 -11.79 -2.35 20.73
N SER A 170 -11.95 -1.26 21.47
CA SER A 170 -10.94 -0.20 21.58
C SER A 170 -9.63 -0.73 22.14
N GLU A 171 -8.52 -0.21 21.60
CA GLU A 171 -7.19 -0.55 22.08
C GLU A 171 -7.02 -0.18 23.56
N GLY A 172 -6.24 -0.99 24.28
CA GLY A 172 -6.04 -0.88 25.73
C GLY A 172 -7.13 -1.52 26.57
N TRP A 173 -8.20 -2.06 25.98
CA TRP A 173 -9.20 -2.80 26.73
C TRP A 173 -8.84 -4.28 26.89
N SER A 174 -9.00 -4.79 28.10
CA SER A 174 -9.10 -6.21 28.39
C SER A 174 -10.20 -6.52 29.41
N ALA A 175 -10.73 -7.75 29.37
CA ALA A 175 -11.73 -8.19 30.34
C ALA A 175 -11.17 -8.23 31.77
N TYR A 176 -9.90 -8.65 31.90
CA TYR A 176 -9.22 -8.77 33.18
C TYR A 176 -8.79 -7.40 33.75
N GLY A 177 -8.13 -6.57 32.94
CA GLY A 177 -7.52 -5.31 33.37
C GLY A 177 -8.38 -4.06 33.19
N GLY A 178 -9.50 -4.15 32.48
CA GLY A 178 -10.32 -2.99 32.13
C GLY A 178 -9.74 -2.18 30.95
N GLN A 179 -10.16 -0.93 30.82
CA GLN A 179 -9.75 -0.02 29.74
C GLN A 179 -8.56 0.83 30.19
N THR A 180 -7.37 0.55 29.67
CA THR A 180 -6.24 1.49 29.78
C THR A 180 -6.58 2.80 29.08
N THR A 181 -6.24 3.93 29.70
CA THR A 181 -6.39 5.26 29.08
C THR A 181 -5.05 5.99 29.05
N GLY A 182 -4.82 6.80 28.00
CA GLY A 182 -3.62 7.63 27.88
C GLY A 182 -3.69 8.86 28.79
N ALA A 183 -2.52 9.43 29.10
CA ALA A 183 -2.40 10.44 30.16
C ALA A 183 -2.27 11.89 29.67
N TYR A 184 -2.30 12.18 28.36
CA TYR A 184 -2.01 13.52 27.83
C TYR A 184 -3.24 14.39 27.59
N PHE A 185 -4.41 13.78 27.44
CA PHE A 185 -5.69 14.48 27.39
C PHE A 185 -6.87 13.59 27.82
N PRO A 186 -8.03 14.15 28.20
CA PRO A 186 -9.13 13.38 28.75
C PRO A 186 -9.66 12.32 27.80
N GLY A 187 -9.76 11.08 28.28
CA GLY A 187 -10.29 9.94 27.52
C GLY A 187 -9.42 9.49 26.34
N GLN A 188 -8.14 9.89 26.33
CA GLN A 188 -7.18 9.52 25.29
C GLN A 188 -7.10 8.00 25.09
N ALA A 189 -7.19 7.56 23.85
CA ALA A 189 -6.83 6.20 23.45
C ALA A 189 -5.32 5.97 23.63
N PRO A 190 -4.88 4.92 24.35
CA PRO A 190 -3.47 4.66 24.57
C PRO A 190 -2.77 4.01 23.35
N SER A 191 -3.50 3.80 22.24
CA SER A 191 -3.16 2.83 21.19
C SER A 191 -2.90 1.44 21.78
N GLY A 192 -2.32 0.51 21.03
CA GLY A 192 -2.14 -0.86 21.49
C GLY A 192 -1.35 -1.74 20.54
N SER A 193 -1.06 -2.98 20.92
CA SER A 193 -1.62 -3.67 22.10
C SER A 193 -0.84 -3.53 23.40
N SER A 194 0.42 -3.04 23.41
CA SER A 194 1.20 -2.83 24.65
C SER A 194 0.83 -1.54 25.39
N SER A 195 -0.48 -1.31 25.55
CA SER A 195 -1.05 -0.05 26.05
C SER A 195 -0.60 0.28 27.47
N GLY A 196 -0.72 -0.68 28.40
CA GLY A 196 -0.31 -0.49 29.79
C GLY A 196 1.20 -0.24 29.91
N SER A 197 2.03 -0.98 29.17
CA SER A 197 3.48 -0.80 29.15
C SER A 197 3.87 0.63 28.72
N ALA A 198 3.15 1.20 27.75
CA ALA A 198 3.41 2.57 27.29
C ALA A 198 3.01 3.62 28.34
N VAL A 199 1.80 3.52 28.88
CA VAL A 199 1.31 4.46 29.90
C VAL A 199 2.17 4.39 31.17
N ALA A 200 2.52 3.18 31.63
CA ALA A 200 3.36 2.97 32.79
C ALA A 200 4.78 3.53 32.61
N SER A 201 5.40 3.33 31.44
CA SER A 201 6.71 3.90 31.14
C SER A 201 6.66 5.43 31.06
N SER A 202 5.61 5.98 30.46
CA SER A 202 5.42 7.43 30.30
C SER A 202 5.29 8.17 31.63
N LEU A 203 4.65 7.55 32.62
CA LEU A 203 4.38 8.18 33.93
C LEU A 203 5.40 7.82 35.01
N GLY A 204 6.44 7.05 34.67
CA GLY A 204 7.41 6.58 35.66
C GLY A 204 6.74 5.70 36.72
N LEU A 205 5.94 4.71 36.29
CA LEU A 205 5.37 3.68 37.18
C LEU A 205 6.30 2.47 37.36
N ALA A 206 7.36 2.43 36.55
CA ALA A 206 8.53 1.58 36.69
C ALA A 206 9.68 2.28 35.94
N TRP A 207 10.91 1.79 36.10
CA TRP A 207 12.01 2.32 35.30
C TRP A 207 11.76 2.06 33.81
N ALA A 208 11.33 0.86 33.44
CA ALA A 208 11.05 0.49 32.06
C ALA A 208 9.98 -0.60 31.98
N CYS A 209 9.42 -0.78 30.79
CA CYS A 209 8.52 -1.88 30.49
C CYS A 209 9.02 -2.73 29.31
N LEU A 210 8.65 -4.01 29.30
CA LEU A 210 8.66 -4.81 28.07
C LEU A 210 7.28 -4.81 27.42
N GLY A 211 7.26 -4.64 26.10
CA GLY A 211 6.10 -4.81 25.24
C GLY A 211 6.33 -5.95 24.24
N THR A 212 5.28 -6.28 23.50
CA THR A 212 5.37 -7.22 22.37
C THR A 212 4.71 -6.62 21.14
N GLU A 213 5.29 -6.88 19.96
CA GLU A 213 4.77 -6.37 18.71
C GLU A 213 4.71 -7.43 17.61
N THR A 214 3.53 -7.52 16.98
CA THR A 214 3.28 -8.19 15.70
C THR A 214 3.28 -7.15 14.57
N VAL A 215 2.44 -6.12 14.71
CA VAL A 215 2.40 -4.90 13.88
C VAL A 215 2.01 -3.74 14.78
N GLY A 216 2.88 -2.74 14.95
CA GLY A 216 2.62 -1.50 15.72
C GLY A 216 2.49 -1.62 17.23
N SER A 217 2.31 -2.83 17.78
CA SER A 217 1.97 -3.03 19.19
C SER A 217 3.00 -2.61 20.25
N ILE A 218 4.22 -2.19 19.89
CA ILE A 218 5.20 -1.50 20.75
C ILE A 218 5.29 -0.03 20.33
N VAL A 219 5.55 0.24 19.06
CA VAL A 219 5.88 1.60 18.61
C VAL A 219 4.66 2.52 18.50
N ASP A 220 3.48 1.99 18.16
CA ASP A 220 2.24 2.77 18.14
C ASP A 220 1.82 3.15 19.57
N PRO A 221 1.72 2.28 20.60
CA PRO A 221 1.44 2.78 21.94
C PRO A 221 2.55 3.69 22.49
N ALA A 222 3.82 3.49 22.10
CA ALA A 222 4.88 4.43 22.47
C ALA A 222 4.70 5.84 21.86
N HIS A 223 4.27 5.93 20.59
CA HIS A 223 4.17 7.22 19.89
C HIS A 223 3.11 8.15 20.47
N VAL A 224 2.01 7.62 21.00
CA VAL A 224 0.89 8.40 21.56
C VAL A 224 1.06 8.62 23.06
N ASN A 225 2.06 8.00 23.68
CA ASN A 225 2.38 8.17 25.10
C ASN A 225 3.75 8.83 25.31
N ASN A 226 4.30 9.49 24.28
CA ASN A 226 5.50 10.32 24.38
C ASN A 226 6.74 9.59 24.93
N ILE A 227 6.95 8.33 24.52
CA ILE A 227 8.07 7.51 24.96
C ILE A 227 8.80 6.89 23.77
N VAL A 228 9.97 6.31 24.04
CA VAL A 228 10.72 5.49 23.10
C VAL A 228 10.18 4.07 23.13
N GLY A 229 10.05 3.47 21.94
CA GLY A 229 9.76 2.06 21.77
C GLY A 229 10.68 1.47 20.72
N ILE A 230 11.29 0.31 21.01
CA ILE A 230 12.06 -0.46 20.03
C ILE A 230 11.33 -1.76 19.77
N LYS A 231 10.86 -1.94 18.53
CA LYS A 231 10.57 -3.28 18.02
C LYS A 231 11.86 -3.82 17.40
N PRO A 232 12.48 -4.85 17.97
CA PRO A 232 13.66 -5.43 17.35
C PRO A 232 13.29 -6.29 16.12
N THR A 233 14.33 -6.75 15.44
CA THR A 233 14.24 -7.75 14.38
C THR A 233 13.60 -9.02 14.92
N VAL A 234 12.68 -9.60 14.15
CA VAL A 234 12.11 -10.91 14.49
C VAL A 234 13.25 -11.93 14.55
N GLY A 235 13.52 -12.46 15.74
CA GLY A 235 14.67 -13.33 16.02
C GLY A 235 15.82 -12.67 16.79
N LEU A 236 15.84 -11.36 17.03
CA LEU A 236 16.88 -10.80 17.92
C LEU A 236 16.61 -11.13 19.40
N THR A 237 15.34 -11.12 19.81
CA THR A 237 14.88 -11.44 21.17
C THR A 237 14.00 -12.69 21.13
N SER A 238 14.19 -13.60 22.09
CA SER A 238 13.35 -14.80 22.20
C SER A 238 11.89 -14.48 22.51
N ARG A 239 10.99 -15.29 21.95
CA ARG A 239 9.54 -15.26 22.16
C ARG A 239 9.05 -16.53 22.88
N TYR A 240 9.97 -17.35 23.38
CA TYR A 240 9.64 -18.54 24.14
C TYR A 240 8.81 -18.19 25.38
N LEU A 241 7.65 -18.86 25.52
CA LEU A 241 6.63 -18.62 26.56
C LEU A 241 6.10 -17.17 26.60
N VAL A 242 6.02 -16.52 25.45
CA VAL A 242 5.19 -15.34 25.24
C VAL A 242 3.91 -15.80 24.53
N ILE A 243 2.72 -15.37 25.00
CA ILE A 243 1.46 -15.72 24.33
C ILE A 243 1.49 -15.11 22.92
N PRO A 244 1.48 -15.94 21.86
CA PRO A 244 1.80 -15.49 20.51
C PRO A 244 0.59 -14.91 19.79
N VAL A 245 0.88 -14.17 18.72
CA VAL A 245 -0.02 -13.91 17.60
C VAL A 245 0.51 -14.56 16.33
N SER A 246 1.79 -14.34 16.03
CA SER A 246 2.41 -14.82 14.79
C SER A 246 3.91 -15.06 14.98
N GLU A 247 4.34 -16.30 14.86
CA GLU A 247 5.76 -16.66 14.87
C GLU A 247 6.60 -15.95 13.78
N HIS A 248 5.97 -15.45 12.72
CA HIS A 248 6.64 -14.76 11.62
C HIS A 248 6.82 -13.24 11.84
N GLN A 249 6.07 -12.65 12.77
CA GLN A 249 6.05 -11.19 12.96
C GLN A 249 6.26 -10.74 14.41
N ASP A 250 6.06 -11.62 15.38
CA ASP A 250 6.16 -11.28 16.80
C ASP A 250 7.61 -10.99 17.22
N SER A 251 7.76 -9.97 18.08
CA SER A 251 9.00 -9.67 18.81
C SER A 251 8.71 -9.08 20.19
N VAL A 252 9.63 -9.29 21.13
CA VAL A 252 9.62 -8.64 22.46
C VAL A 252 10.56 -7.44 22.42
N GLY A 253 10.17 -6.29 22.96
CA GLY A 253 10.99 -5.10 22.87
C GLY A 253 10.82 -4.12 24.04
N PRO A 254 11.83 -3.26 24.27
CA PRO A 254 11.81 -2.28 25.35
C PRO A 254 10.90 -1.09 25.04
N MET A 255 10.29 -0.57 26.10
CA MET A 255 9.52 0.67 26.13
C MET A 255 10.03 1.52 27.30
N THR A 256 10.59 2.68 27.00
CA THR A 256 11.35 3.50 27.97
C THR A 256 11.20 4.98 27.66
N ARG A 257 11.59 5.84 28.61
CA ARG A 257 11.55 7.30 28.43
C ARG A 257 12.68 7.83 27.56
N THR A 258 13.81 7.12 27.51
CA THR A 258 14.97 7.49 26.69
C THR A 258 15.48 6.36 25.81
N VAL A 259 16.12 6.69 24.68
CA VAL A 259 16.75 5.72 23.77
C VAL A 259 17.86 4.95 24.47
N LYS A 260 18.62 5.62 25.36
CA LYS A 260 19.69 4.96 26.11
C LYS A 260 19.17 3.92 27.09
N ASP A 261 18.06 4.20 27.78
CA ASP A 261 17.40 3.21 28.64
C ASP A 261 16.88 2.02 27.82
N ALA A 262 16.33 2.28 26.62
CA ALA A 262 15.89 1.21 25.72
C ALA A 262 17.08 0.33 25.29
N ALA A 263 18.23 0.93 25.01
CA ALA A 263 19.45 0.22 24.65
C ALA A 263 19.99 -0.64 25.79
N TYR A 264 19.96 -0.16 27.04
CA TYR A 264 20.30 -0.96 28.21
C TYR A 264 19.38 -2.18 28.34
N LEU A 265 18.07 -1.98 28.23
CA LEU A 265 17.10 -3.06 28.36
C LEU A 265 17.21 -4.08 27.21
N LEU A 266 17.38 -3.61 25.97
CA LEU A 266 17.59 -4.47 24.80
C LEU A 266 18.85 -5.33 24.96
N SER A 267 19.94 -4.75 25.48
CA SER A 267 21.20 -5.47 25.71
C SER A 267 21.05 -6.66 26.65
N VAL A 268 20.09 -6.61 27.59
CA VAL A 268 19.81 -7.71 28.52
C VAL A 268 18.98 -8.81 27.88
N ILE A 269 17.97 -8.47 27.07
CA ILE A 269 17.02 -9.46 26.54
C ILE A 269 17.43 -10.08 25.19
N ALA A 270 18.29 -9.39 24.42
CA ALA A 270 18.76 -9.84 23.11
C ALA A 270 19.63 -11.12 23.19
N GLY A 271 19.70 -11.85 22.08
CA GLY A 271 20.58 -12.99 21.89
C GLY A 271 19.86 -14.34 21.78
N SER A 272 20.61 -15.33 21.29
CA SER A 272 20.13 -16.67 20.95
C SER A 272 19.38 -17.37 22.08
N ASP A 273 18.40 -18.18 21.69
CA ASP A 273 17.64 -19.08 22.55
C ASP A 273 17.30 -20.38 21.79
N PRO A 274 17.78 -21.55 22.23
CA PRO A 274 17.46 -22.82 21.57
C PRO A 274 15.96 -23.17 21.62
N MET A 275 15.17 -22.55 22.50
CA MET A 275 13.73 -22.76 22.59
C MET A 275 12.91 -21.89 21.62
N ASP A 276 13.58 -21.01 20.88
CA ASP A 276 13.02 -20.17 19.81
C ASP A 276 13.93 -20.18 18.57
N ASN A 277 13.55 -20.97 17.57
CA ASN A 277 14.35 -21.20 16.36
C ASN A 277 14.64 -19.93 15.55
N TYR A 278 13.81 -18.89 15.62
CA TYR A 278 14.07 -17.63 14.90
C TYR A 278 15.32 -16.94 15.42
N THR A 279 15.70 -17.17 16.67
CA THR A 279 16.90 -16.56 17.23
C THR A 279 18.19 -17.08 16.63
N SER A 280 18.14 -18.24 15.95
CA SER A 280 19.27 -18.78 15.19
C SER A 280 19.61 -17.97 13.93
N ALA A 281 18.70 -17.10 13.46
CA ALA A 281 18.95 -16.22 12.33
C ALA A 281 19.83 -15.01 12.69
N SER A 282 20.04 -14.74 13.98
CA SER A 282 20.88 -13.63 14.45
C SER A 282 22.34 -13.83 14.03
N PRO A 283 22.97 -12.86 13.33
CA PRO A 283 24.33 -13.00 12.83
C PRO A 283 25.40 -12.84 13.91
N PHE A 284 25.02 -12.46 15.13
CA PHE A 284 25.94 -12.04 16.19
C PHE A 284 26.47 -13.20 17.06
N GLY A 285 26.00 -14.43 16.84
CA GLY A 285 26.35 -15.57 17.67
C GLY A 285 25.96 -15.36 19.14
N GLU A 286 26.86 -15.68 20.07
CA GLU A 286 26.59 -15.54 21.52
C GLU A 286 26.62 -14.10 22.02
N LYS A 287 27.27 -13.17 21.30
CA LYS A 287 27.51 -11.80 21.78
C LYS A 287 26.83 -10.79 20.87
N SER A 288 25.71 -10.24 21.35
CA SER A 288 25.02 -9.13 20.68
C SER A 288 25.89 -7.86 20.61
N PRO A 289 25.62 -6.95 19.66
CA PRO A 289 26.22 -5.61 19.64
C PRO A 289 26.05 -4.88 20.97
N ASP A 290 26.98 -3.97 21.27
CA ASP A 290 26.88 -3.11 22.44
C ASP A 290 25.99 -1.90 22.11
N TYR A 291 24.67 -2.11 22.25
CA TYR A 291 23.66 -1.10 21.96
C TYR A 291 23.82 0.18 22.79
N VAL A 292 24.34 0.09 24.01
CA VAL A 292 24.56 1.25 24.87
C VAL A 292 25.69 2.11 24.31
N SER A 293 26.76 1.48 23.83
CA SER A 293 27.88 2.19 23.20
C SER A 293 27.51 2.90 21.89
N ALA A 294 26.44 2.47 21.23
CA ALA A 294 25.90 3.11 20.03
C ALA A 294 25.21 4.45 20.33
N CYS A 295 24.85 4.74 21.59
CA CYS A 295 24.23 5.99 22.01
C CYS A 295 25.23 7.16 21.96
N LYS A 296 25.49 7.67 20.75
CA LYS A 296 26.41 8.78 20.48
C LYS A 296 25.65 10.01 20.00
N LYS A 297 25.95 11.17 20.59
CA LYS A 297 25.32 12.45 20.21
C LYS A 297 25.56 12.82 18.72
N THR A 298 26.64 12.31 18.13
CA THR A 298 27.00 12.52 16.71
C THR A 298 26.49 11.41 15.78
N GLY A 299 25.58 10.56 16.23
CA GLY A 299 25.18 9.35 15.52
C GLY A 299 24.56 9.55 14.13
N LEU A 300 23.93 10.71 13.89
CA LEU A 300 23.38 11.11 12.59
C LEU A 300 24.44 11.51 11.56
N LYS A 301 25.67 11.85 11.98
CA LYS A 301 26.70 12.37 11.08
C LYS A 301 27.09 11.33 10.03
N GLY A 302 26.88 11.66 8.76
CA GLY A 302 27.18 10.81 7.60
C GLY A 302 26.16 9.70 7.34
N LYS A 303 25.05 9.65 8.09
CA LYS A 303 23.99 8.67 7.87
C LYS A 303 23.12 9.07 6.68
N ARG A 304 22.70 8.10 5.87
CA ARG A 304 21.82 8.28 4.72
C ARG A 304 20.41 7.81 5.07
N LEU A 305 19.47 8.75 5.19
CA LEU A 305 18.10 8.47 5.60
C LEU A 305 17.13 8.68 4.43
N GLY A 306 16.32 7.67 4.12
CA GLY A 306 15.33 7.75 3.05
C GLY A 306 13.97 8.24 3.53
N VAL A 307 13.34 9.13 2.75
CA VAL A 307 11.96 9.57 2.94
C VAL A 307 11.07 8.94 1.87
N LEU A 308 10.05 8.21 2.31
CA LEU A 308 9.18 7.44 1.42
C LEU A 308 8.22 8.36 0.65
N LYS A 309 8.38 8.50 -0.66
CA LYS A 309 7.58 9.38 -1.52
C LYS A 309 6.09 9.01 -1.53
N ASN A 310 5.80 7.72 -1.66
CA ASN A 310 4.45 7.18 -1.79
C ASN A 310 3.82 6.81 -0.44
N ILE A 311 4.32 7.37 0.67
CA ILE A 311 3.72 7.22 1.99
C ILE A 311 2.36 7.93 2.09
N LEU A 312 2.21 9.03 1.36
CA LEU A 312 0.98 9.82 1.26
C LEU A 312 -0.14 9.07 0.50
N ASP A 313 0.21 8.03 -0.26
CA ASP A 313 -0.73 7.20 -1.00
C ASP A 313 -1.43 6.15 -0.14
N LEU A 314 -1.04 6.05 1.13
CA LEU A 314 -1.53 5.08 2.11
C LEU A 314 -2.74 5.59 2.90
N GLY A 315 -3.32 6.72 2.48
CA GLY A 315 -4.51 7.34 3.04
C GLY A 315 -4.23 8.39 4.13
N ASP A 316 -5.11 9.39 4.18
CA ASP A 316 -5.14 10.44 5.19
C ASP A 316 -5.73 9.91 6.49
N ASP A 317 -4.90 9.29 7.30
CA ASP A 317 -5.27 9.10 8.69
C ASP A 317 -5.24 10.48 9.37
N VAL A 318 -6.41 11.02 9.72
CA VAL A 318 -6.56 12.35 10.33
C VAL A 318 -5.71 12.48 11.61
N THR A 319 -5.38 11.37 12.27
CA THR A 319 -4.47 11.33 13.44
C THR A 319 -3.01 11.65 13.11
N SER A 320 -2.62 11.60 11.83
CA SER A 320 -1.24 11.77 11.36
C SER A 320 -0.96 13.13 10.69
N ARG A 321 -2.00 13.92 10.34
CA ARG A 321 -1.82 15.23 9.69
C ARG A 321 -0.95 16.21 10.49
N PRO A 322 -1.16 16.41 11.81
CA PRO A 322 -0.24 17.25 12.62
C PRO A 322 1.20 16.71 12.64
N ALA A 323 1.38 15.40 12.48
CA ALA A 323 2.70 14.78 12.46
C ALA A 323 3.43 15.04 11.13
N PHE A 324 2.74 15.24 10.01
CA PHE A 324 3.37 15.53 8.72
C PHE A 324 3.95 16.95 8.64
N ASP A 325 3.23 17.95 9.16
CA ASP A 325 3.75 19.33 9.19
C ASP A 325 5.05 19.42 10.01
N VAL A 326 5.06 18.80 11.19
CA VAL A 326 6.26 18.75 12.06
C VAL A 326 7.34 17.82 11.47
N PHE A 327 6.96 16.78 10.74
CA PHE A 327 7.89 15.85 10.09
C PHE A 327 8.74 16.56 9.03
N ASP A 328 8.12 17.36 8.17
CA ASP A 328 8.84 18.08 7.10
C ASP A 328 9.89 19.04 7.68
N GLU A 329 9.53 19.79 8.74
CA GLU A 329 10.47 20.65 9.47
C GLU A 329 11.61 19.84 10.12
N THR A 330 11.31 18.62 10.55
CA THR A 330 12.28 17.74 11.20
C THR A 330 13.34 17.20 10.24
N LEU A 331 13.03 17.09 8.95
CA LEU A 331 14.03 16.70 7.94
C LEU A 331 15.22 17.68 7.92
N ASP A 332 14.96 18.98 8.13
CA ASP A 332 16.04 19.97 8.20
C ASP A 332 16.88 19.85 9.48
N ILE A 333 16.28 19.43 10.59
CA ILE A 333 17.01 19.11 11.83
C ILE A 333 17.96 17.92 11.58
N LEU A 334 17.49 16.88 10.89
CA LEU A 334 18.31 15.72 10.53
C LEU A 334 19.46 16.11 9.59
N ARG A 335 19.19 16.94 8.57
CA ARG A 335 20.23 17.50 7.68
C ARG A 335 21.27 18.30 8.46
N ALA A 336 20.83 19.19 9.37
CA ALA A 336 21.71 20.01 10.19
C ALA A 336 22.58 19.18 11.15
N ALA A 337 22.08 18.02 11.62
CA ALA A 337 22.82 17.06 12.41
C ALA A 337 23.89 16.28 11.60
N GLY A 338 23.91 16.45 10.28
CA GLY A 338 24.88 15.85 9.37
C GLY A 338 24.40 14.57 8.68
N ALA A 339 23.11 14.24 8.74
CA ALA A 339 22.54 13.18 7.92
C ALA A 339 22.29 13.67 6.48
N GLU A 340 22.47 12.79 5.51
CA GLU A 340 22.02 12.97 4.15
C GLU A 340 20.58 12.46 4.03
N ILE A 341 19.66 13.36 3.69
CA ILE A 341 18.26 12.99 3.43
C ILE A 341 18.11 12.69 1.95
N VAL A 342 17.74 11.46 1.64
CA VAL A 342 17.37 11.02 0.30
C VAL A 342 15.87 11.13 0.18
N ASP A 343 15.43 12.26 -0.37
CA ASP A 343 14.03 12.49 -0.70
C ASP A 343 13.59 11.55 -1.85
N ASP A 344 12.28 11.37 -2.01
CA ASP A 344 11.67 10.66 -3.12
C ASP A 344 11.96 9.14 -3.23
N VAL A 345 12.27 8.46 -2.11
CA VAL A 345 12.42 7.00 -2.11
C VAL A 345 11.10 6.34 -2.50
N TYR A 346 11.13 5.44 -3.48
CA TYR A 346 9.94 4.75 -3.98
C TYR A 346 9.89 3.30 -3.52
N PHE A 347 8.72 2.90 -2.98
CA PHE A 347 8.41 1.52 -2.59
C PHE A 347 7.35 0.97 -3.56
N PRO A 348 7.71 0.19 -4.60
CA PRO A 348 6.73 -0.37 -5.55
C PRO A 348 5.65 -1.23 -4.91
N GLY A 349 6.01 -2.06 -3.91
CA GLY A 349 5.10 -2.99 -3.27
C GLY A 349 4.16 -2.41 -2.21
N ILE A 350 4.31 -1.13 -1.80
CA ILE A 350 3.59 -0.60 -0.63
C ILE A 350 2.08 -0.61 -0.82
N ARG A 351 1.59 -0.30 -2.03
CA ARG A 351 0.16 -0.26 -2.33
C ARG A 351 -0.45 -1.66 -2.27
N ALA A 352 0.23 -2.63 -2.90
CA ALA A 352 -0.18 -4.03 -2.85
C ALA A 352 -0.26 -4.55 -1.40
N LEU A 353 0.73 -4.23 -0.55
CA LEU A 353 0.72 -4.63 0.86
C LEU A 353 -0.49 -4.10 1.62
N MET A 354 -0.91 -2.87 1.35
CA MET A 354 -2.05 -2.26 2.04
C MET A 354 -3.40 -2.75 1.50
N ASP A 355 -3.54 -2.92 0.18
CA ASP A 355 -4.83 -3.19 -0.46
C ASP A 355 -5.29 -4.66 -0.32
N HIS A 356 -4.36 -5.62 -0.23
CA HIS A 356 -4.69 -7.04 -0.32
C HIS A 356 -4.85 -7.76 1.03
N GLY A 357 -4.56 -7.09 2.15
CA GLY A 357 -4.84 -7.60 3.49
C GLY A 357 -4.06 -8.87 3.88
N TRP A 358 -2.94 -9.19 3.21
CA TRP A 358 -2.16 -10.41 3.47
C TRP A 358 -1.69 -10.51 4.93
N SER A 359 -1.28 -9.40 5.56
CA SER A 359 -0.83 -9.42 6.96
C SER A 359 -1.90 -9.98 7.91
N SER A 360 -3.18 -9.66 7.69
CA SER A 360 -4.29 -10.21 8.50
C SER A 360 -4.55 -11.70 8.23
N ARG A 361 -4.18 -12.20 7.05
CA ARG A 361 -4.29 -13.61 6.67
C ARG A 361 -3.11 -14.41 7.20
N VAL A 362 -1.91 -13.84 7.20
CA VAL A 362 -0.71 -14.46 7.76
C VAL A 362 -0.84 -14.56 9.28
N THR A 363 -0.98 -13.42 9.96
CA THR A 363 -0.99 -13.38 11.44
C THR A 363 -2.19 -14.12 12.04
N GLY A 364 -3.37 -13.98 11.44
CA GLY A 364 -4.57 -14.65 11.94
C GLY A 364 -4.50 -16.17 11.84
N GLN A 365 -3.81 -16.72 10.84
CA GLN A 365 -3.71 -18.17 10.65
C GLN A 365 -2.48 -18.77 11.34
N ASP A 366 -1.42 -17.99 11.55
CA ASP A 366 -0.36 -18.36 12.50
C ASP A 366 -0.94 -18.58 13.90
N PHE A 367 -1.84 -17.70 14.34
CA PHE A 367 -2.47 -17.82 15.66
C PHE A 367 -3.19 -19.16 15.88
N LEU A 368 -3.73 -19.79 14.83
CA LEU A 368 -4.35 -21.11 14.94
C LEU A 368 -3.36 -22.20 15.32
N THR A 369 -2.11 -22.06 14.91
CA THR A 369 -1.04 -23.02 15.17
C THR A 369 -0.26 -22.66 16.43
N ASP A 370 0.05 -21.38 16.61
CA ASP A 370 0.94 -20.89 17.67
C ASP A 370 0.26 -20.87 19.04
N LEU A 371 -1.02 -20.53 19.12
CA LEU A 371 -1.75 -20.54 20.38
C LEU A 371 -1.80 -21.95 21.01
N PRO A 372 -2.21 -23.02 20.30
CA PRO A 372 -2.12 -24.38 20.84
C PRO A 372 -0.71 -24.79 21.28
N ARG A 373 0.34 -24.42 20.52
CA ARG A 373 1.73 -24.71 20.88
C ARG A 373 2.15 -24.05 22.20
N TYR A 374 1.71 -22.82 22.45
CA TYR A 374 1.93 -22.15 23.74
C TYR A 374 1.15 -22.86 24.86
N LEU A 375 -0.14 -23.14 24.63
CA LEU A 375 -1.03 -23.73 25.63
C LEU A 375 -0.58 -25.14 26.08
N ASP A 376 0.01 -25.92 25.17
CA ASP A 376 0.59 -27.24 25.47
C ASP A 376 1.80 -27.18 26.42
N LYS A 377 2.49 -26.02 26.47
CA LYS A 377 3.63 -25.81 27.38
C LYS A 377 3.20 -25.44 28.81
N LEU A 378 1.93 -25.13 29.03
CA LEU A 378 1.41 -24.80 30.37
C LEU A 378 1.50 -26.01 31.30
N LYS A 379 2.00 -25.78 32.51
CA LYS A 379 1.96 -26.76 33.61
C LYS A 379 0.55 -26.88 34.18
N THR A 380 -0.15 -25.77 34.28
CA THR A 380 -1.53 -25.69 34.78
C THR A 380 -2.37 -24.90 33.78
N ASN A 381 -3.47 -25.50 33.35
CA ASN A 381 -4.44 -24.91 32.44
C ASN A 381 -5.85 -25.11 33.03
N PRO A 382 -6.26 -24.27 34.00
CA PRO A 382 -7.43 -24.53 34.83
C PRO A 382 -8.74 -24.55 34.04
N GLN A 383 -8.81 -23.80 32.94
CA GLN A 383 -10.00 -23.72 32.07
C GLN A 383 -9.98 -24.71 30.91
N ASN A 384 -8.94 -25.57 30.82
CA ASN A 384 -8.76 -26.59 29.77
C ASN A 384 -8.88 -26.03 28.33
N ILE A 385 -8.34 -24.82 28.13
CA ILE A 385 -8.31 -24.14 26.83
C ILE A 385 -7.11 -24.66 26.05
N THR A 386 -7.36 -25.35 24.95
CA THR A 386 -6.30 -25.99 24.14
C THR A 386 -6.28 -25.53 22.69
N THR A 387 -7.33 -24.81 22.24
CA THR A 387 -7.48 -24.35 20.86
C THR A 387 -8.19 -23.00 20.83
N LEU A 388 -8.08 -22.29 19.70
CA LEU A 388 -8.82 -21.05 19.48
C LEU A 388 -10.35 -21.25 19.55
N ALA A 389 -10.85 -22.37 19.02
CA ALA A 389 -12.27 -22.69 19.11
C ALA A 389 -12.74 -22.79 20.57
N ARG A 390 -11.98 -23.48 21.44
CA ARG A 390 -12.31 -23.56 22.87
C ARG A 390 -12.19 -22.22 23.58
N LEU A 391 -11.20 -21.41 23.22
CA LEU A 391 -11.06 -20.05 23.75
C LEU A 391 -12.27 -19.19 23.40
N ARG A 392 -12.71 -19.22 22.13
CA ARG A 392 -13.92 -18.53 21.69
C ARG A 392 -15.14 -19.02 22.45
N ASP A 393 -15.33 -20.33 22.56
CA ASP A 393 -16.49 -20.92 23.24
C ASP A 393 -16.50 -20.63 24.76
N PHE A 394 -15.33 -20.51 25.39
CA PHE A 394 -15.22 -20.00 26.76
C PHE A 394 -15.63 -18.53 26.83
N THR A 395 -15.11 -17.71 25.91
CA THR A 395 -15.39 -16.26 25.84
C THR A 395 -16.88 -15.98 25.67
N HIS A 396 -17.59 -16.78 24.88
CA HIS A 396 -19.04 -16.65 24.69
C HIS A 396 -19.85 -17.02 25.93
N ARG A 397 -19.32 -17.91 26.79
CA ARG A 397 -20.04 -18.44 27.98
C ARG A 397 -19.69 -17.73 29.28
N PHE A 398 -18.55 -17.05 29.36
CA PHE A 398 -18.08 -16.41 30.58
C PHE A 398 -18.46 -14.92 30.61
N PRO A 399 -19.46 -14.47 31.39
CA PRO A 399 -20.01 -13.13 31.27
C PRO A 399 -19.00 -11.99 31.47
N ALA A 400 -17.98 -12.18 32.30
CA ALA A 400 -16.95 -11.16 32.52
C ALA A 400 -16.07 -10.90 31.29
N GLU A 401 -16.08 -11.81 30.30
CA GLU A 401 -15.44 -11.55 29.01
C GLU A 401 -16.23 -10.55 28.15
N GLY A 402 -17.47 -10.23 28.50
CA GLY A 402 -18.24 -9.16 27.86
C GLY A 402 -18.81 -9.50 26.48
N TYR A 403 -18.92 -10.78 26.10
CA TYR A 403 -19.62 -11.21 24.89
C TYR A 403 -21.16 -11.14 25.10
N PRO A 404 -21.97 -10.69 24.10
CA PRO A 404 -21.60 -10.32 22.73
C PRO A 404 -21.16 -8.86 22.51
N ASP A 405 -21.29 -7.98 23.51
CA ASP A 405 -20.97 -6.55 23.38
C ASP A 405 -19.50 -6.30 22.97
N ARG A 406 -18.61 -7.21 23.35
CA ARG A 406 -17.22 -7.34 22.89
C ARG A 406 -17.10 -8.62 22.06
N CYS A 407 -17.21 -8.48 20.74
CA CYS A 407 -17.35 -9.61 19.83
C CYS A 407 -16.05 -10.43 19.67
N THR A 408 -16.15 -11.59 19.00
CA THR A 408 -15.03 -12.47 18.65
C THR A 408 -14.80 -12.55 17.13
N LEU A 409 -15.28 -11.55 16.37
CA LEU A 409 -15.38 -11.62 14.91
C LEU A 409 -14.04 -11.93 14.22
N SER A 410 -12.90 -11.49 14.79
CA SER A 410 -11.58 -11.80 14.23
C SER A 410 -11.29 -13.29 14.35
N TRP A 411 -11.57 -13.92 15.49
CA TRP A 411 -11.44 -15.36 15.69
C TRP A 411 -12.40 -16.15 14.82
N ASP A 412 -13.64 -15.69 14.66
CA ASP A 412 -14.62 -16.34 13.79
C ASP A 412 -14.17 -16.34 12.33
N ARG A 413 -13.65 -15.22 11.83
CA ARG A 413 -13.04 -15.14 10.48
C ARG A 413 -11.82 -16.05 10.35
N ILE A 414 -10.98 -16.11 11.37
CA ILE A 414 -9.80 -16.97 11.40
C ILE A 414 -10.20 -18.46 11.30
N LEU A 415 -11.17 -18.89 12.11
CA LEU A 415 -11.66 -20.27 12.13
C LEU A 415 -12.39 -20.64 10.84
N ASN A 416 -13.19 -19.73 10.27
CA ASN A 416 -14.00 -19.99 9.08
C ASN A 416 -13.19 -20.12 7.78
N ARG A 417 -11.92 -19.69 7.77
CA ARG A 417 -11.04 -19.86 6.59
C ARG A 417 -10.69 -21.33 6.31
N GLY A 418 -10.71 -22.17 7.34
CA GLY A 418 -10.53 -23.62 7.19
C GLY A 418 -9.10 -24.06 6.87
N TYR A 419 -8.09 -23.21 7.07
CA TYR A 419 -6.67 -23.54 6.92
C TYR A 419 -5.83 -22.94 8.06
N ASP A 420 -4.58 -23.36 8.18
CA ASP A 420 -3.62 -22.88 9.18
C ASP A 420 -2.25 -22.60 8.54
N ASN A 421 -1.23 -22.25 9.34
CA ASN A 421 0.10 -21.94 8.80
C ASN A 421 0.92 -23.15 8.29
N THR A 422 0.37 -24.36 8.39
CA THR A 422 0.95 -25.57 7.77
C THR A 422 0.37 -25.82 6.37
N SER A 423 -0.69 -25.09 6.01
CA SER A 423 -1.44 -25.28 4.77
C SER A 423 -0.81 -24.52 3.58
N PRO A 424 -0.87 -25.05 2.34
CA PRO A 424 -0.31 -24.38 1.15
C PRO A 424 -0.85 -22.96 0.90
N GLU A 425 -2.12 -22.73 1.21
CA GLU A 425 -2.82 -21.44 1.07
C GLU A 425 -2.14 -20.36 1.93
N TRP A 426 -1.72 -20.73 3.13
CA TRP A 426 -0.99 -19.81 4.00
C TRP A 426 0.38 -19.45 3.41
N TRP A 427 1.14 -20.45 2.94
CA TRP A 427 2.46 -20.21 2.34
C TRP A 427 2.39 -19.32 1.10
N SER A 428 1.34 -19.43 0.30
CA SER A 428 1.09 -18.51 -0.83
C SER A 428 0.88 -17.06 -0.36
N ASN A 429 0.07 -16.85 0.68
CA ASN A 429 -0.13 -15.50 1.25
C ASN A 429 1.16 -14.96 1.88
N TYR A 430 1.89 -15.78 2.63
CA TYR A 430 3.12 -15.38 3.33
C TYR A 430 4.25 -15.02 2.35
N THR A 431 4.51 -15.86 1.35
CA THR A 431 5.54 -15.59 0.34
C THR A 431 5.21 -14.37 -0.51
N THR A 432 3.94 -14.15 -0.83
CA THR A 432 3.48 -12.94 -1.55
C THR A 432 3.68 -11.69 -0.70
N GLN A 433 3.26 -11.72 0.58
CA GLN A 433 3.53 -10.63 1.52
C GLN A 433 5.02 -10.34 1.61
N LEU A 434 5.86 -11.35 1.80
CA LEU A 434 7.30 -11.19 1.89
C LEU A 434 7.88 -10.57 0.62
N TYR A 435 7.47 -11.01 -0.58
CA TYR A 435 7.97 -10.45 -1.83
C TYR A 435 7.69 -8.95 -1.93
N TYR A 436 6.47 -8.52 -1.62
CA TYR A 436 6.12 -7.10 -1.64
C TYR A 436 6.78 -6.32 -0.50
N ALA A 437 6.84 -6.88 0.72
CA ALA A 437 7.41 -6.21 1.89
C ALA A 437 8.94 -6.10 1.82
N THR A 438 9.61 -7.07 1.21
CA THR A 438 11.08 -7.16 1.14
C THR A 438 11.62 -6.71 -0.21
N THR A 439 11.47 -7.54 -1.25
CA THR A 439 12.09 -7.36 -2.57
C THR A 439 11.60 -6.09 -3.26
N LEU A 440 10.29 -5.91 -3.30
CA LEU A 440 9.67 -4.68 -3.79
C LEU A 440 9.50 -3.64 -2.69
N GLY A 441 10.11 -3.84 -1.53
CA GLY A 441 9.89 -3.05 -0.33
C GLY A 441 11.11 -2.60 0.42
N LEU A 442 11.05 -2.65 1.75
CA LEU A 442 12.01 -1.94 2.61
C LEU A 442 13.46 -2.38 2.33
N PRO A 443 13.84 -3.67 2.48
CA PRO A 443 15.15 -4.16 2.08
C PRO A 443 15.55 -3.77 0.65
N GLY A 444 14.63 -3.88 -0.32
CA GLY A 444 14.85 -3.46 -1.70
C GLY A 444 15.19 -1.97 -1.82
N ALA A 445 14.46 -1.12 -1.12
CA ALA A 445 14.67 0.32 -1.10
C ALA A 445 15.98 0.71 -0.39
N LEU A 446 16.24 0.14 0.79
CA LEU A 446 17.49 0.37 1.53
C LEU A 446 18.71 0.07 0.63
N LYS A 447 18.67 -1.05 -0.08
CA LYS A 447 19.72 -1.45 -1.02
C LYS A 447 19.80 -0.53 -2.24
N ASN A 448 18.69 -0.25 -2.91
CA ASN A 448 18.67 0.49 -4.18
C ASN A 448 19.12 1.95 -4.01
N TYR A 449 18.84 2.56 -2.86
CA TYR A 449 19.18 3.95 -2.57
C TYR A 449 20.40 4.09 -1.63
N SER A 450 21.02 2.96 -1.24
CA SER A 450 22.17 2.89 -0.32
C SER A 450 21.88 3.63 0.99
N LEU A 451 20.80 3.27 1.67
CA LEU A 451 20.32 3.93 2.88
C LEU A 451 20.74 3.15 4.13
N ASP A 452 21.02 3.88 5.21
CA ASP A 452 21.20 3.29 6.54
C ASP A 452 19.85 3.00 7.21
N ALA A 453 18.85 3.87 6.98
CA ALA A 453 17.50 3.71 7.50
C ALA A 453 16.48 4.50 6.67
N MET A 454 15.21 4.14 6.82
CA MET A 454 14.07 4.96 6.42
C MET A 454 13.59 5.79 7.62
N VAL A 455 13.15 7.02 7.36
CA VAL A 455 12.58 7.92 8.37
C VAL A 455 11.18 8.37 7.95
N MET A 456 10.20 8.27 8.86
CA MET A 456 8.80 8.61 8.60
C MET A 456 7.98 8.71 9.90
N PRO A 457 6.76 9.26 9.90
CA PRO A 457 5.88 9.19 11.07
C PRO A 457 5.65 7.75 11.54
N THR A 458 5.68 7.51 12.85
CA THR A 458 5.75 6.16 13.44
C THR A 458 4.68 5.19 12.94
N LYS A 459 3.46 5.66 12.70
CA LYS A 459 2.33 4.82 12.26
C LYS A 459 2.56 4.13 10.92
N TYR A 460 3.36 4.74 10.05
CA TYR A 460 3.73 4.13 8.77
C TYR A 460 4.97 3.24 8.91
N ALA A 461 5.92 3.68 9.74
CA ALA A 461 7.10 2.90 10.08
C ALA A 461 6.72 1.53 10.65
N SER A 462 5.71 1.49 11.53
CA SER A 462 5.21 0.26 12.17
C SER A 462 4.59 -0.73 11.18
N LYS A 463 3.77 -0.26 10.25
CA LYS A 463 3.15 -1.10 9.21
C LYS A 463 4.18 -1.79 8.32
N ILE A 464 5.26 -1.08 7.98
CA ILE A 464 6.34 -1.62 7.15
C ILE A 464 7.16 -2.62 7.97
N ALA A 465 7.65 -2.21 9.14
CA ALA A 465 8.54 -3.01 9.98
C ALA A 465 7.89 -4.30 10.51
N GLY A 466 6.60 -4.25 10.85
CA GLY A 466 5.86 -5.42 11.31
C GLY A 466 5.76 -6.51 10.25
N GLN A 467 5.53 -6.13 8.98
CA GLN A 467 5.34 -7.09 7.88
C GLN A 467 6.65 -7.69 7.33
N THR A 468 7.77 -6.98 7.46
CA THR A 468 9.11 -7.47 7.07
C THR A 468 9.84 -8.21 8.19
N GLY A 469 9.39 -8.02 9.43
CA GLY A 469 10.15 -8.44 10.62
C GLY A 469 11.34 -7.53 10.94
N SER A 470 11.52 -6.41 10.23
CA SER A 470 12.62 -5.45 10.40
C SER A 470 12.54 -4.66 11.70
N PRO A 471 13.65 -4.15 12.24
CA PRO A 471 13.62 -3.33 13.45
C PRO A 471 13.06 -1.94 13.17
N VAL A 472 12.35 -1.38 14.14
CA VAL A 472 11.88 0.02 14.15
C VAL A 472 12.04 0.63 15.53
N ILE A 473 12.50 1.89 15.56
CA ILE A 473 12.59 2.70 16.78
C ILE A 473 11.72 3.93 16.61
N THR A 474 10.77 4.13 17.52
CA THR A 474 10.03 5.40 17.62
C THR A 474 10.66 6.30 18.67
N VAL A 475 10.77 7.59 18.37
CA VAL A 475 11.23 8.63 19.30
C VAL A 475 10.20 9.76 19.34
N PRO A 476 9.93 10.38 20.50
CA PRO A 476 9.07 11.56 20.59
C PRO A 476 9.44 12.66 19.59
N LEU A 477 8.45 13.15 18.84
CA LEU A 477 8.63 14.16 17.79
C LEU A 477 7.91 15.47 18.13
N GLY A 478 6.69 15.38 18.66
CA GLY A 478 5.87 16.56 18.93
C GLY A 478 4.53 16.22 19.54
N ARG A 479 3.62 17.18 19.53
CA ARG A 479 2.24 17.03 20.02
C ARG A 479 1.24 17.76 19.13
N ALA A 480 0.00 17.29 19.17
CA ALA A 480 -1.14 17.99 18.59
C ALA A 480 -1.35 19.36 19.26
N LEU A 481 -1.80 20.34 18.47
CA LEU A 481 -2.08 21.71 18.92
C LEU A 481 -3.23 21.75 19.93
N ASP A 482 -3.27 22.79 20.77
CA ASP A 482 -4.26 22.91 21.85
C ASP A 482 -5.71 23.09 21.35
N ASP A 483 -5.90 23.49 20.09
CA ASP A 483 -7.19 23.63 19.42
C ASP A 483 -7.58 22.41 18.56
N THR A 484 -6.78 21.34 18.58
CA THR A 484 -7.06 20.10 17.84
C THR A 484 -8.41 19.52 18.27
N ALA A 485 -9.33 19.37 17.32
CA ALA A 485 -10.64 18.81 17.60
C ALA A 485 -10.54 17.36 18.10
N VAL A 486 -11.30 17.05 19.15
CA VAL A 486 -11.36 15.69 19.68
C VAL A 486 -12.10 14.79 18.70
N GLN A 487 -11.43 13.72 18.27
CA GLN A 487 -11.99 12.70 17.39
C GLN A 487 -12.04 11.37 18.12
N ARG A 488 -13.19 10.69 18.02
CA ARG A 488 -13.38 9.36 18.60
C ARG A 488 -12.66 8.31 17.78
N ASP A 489 -12.28 7.21 18.42
CA ASP A 489 -11.80 6.03 17.72
C ASP A 489 -12.90 5.45 16.81
N LYS A 490 -12.50 4.55 15.89
CA LYS A 490 -13.41 3.88 14.95
C LYS A 490 -14.57 3.13 15.62
N TYR A 491 -14.55 2.96 16.93
CA TYR A 491 -15.57 2.25 17.71
C TYR A 491 -16.44 3.20 18.57
N GLY A 492 -16.13 4.50 18.57
CA GLY A 492 -16.87 5.52 19.31
C GLY A 492 -16.68 5.50 20.84
N LYS A 493 -15.72 4.72 21.37
CA LYS A 493 -15.58 4.48 22.83
C LYS A 493 -14.44 5.27 23.46
N MET A 494 -13.38 5.57 22.70
CA MET A 494 -12.20 6.31 23.17
C MET A 494 -11.96 7.55 22.31
N ASN A 495 -11.19 8.53 22.82
CA ASN A 495 -10.76 9.68 22.02
C ASN A 495 -9.44 9.35 21.34
N ALA A 496 -9.47 9.06 20.04
CA ALA A 496 -8.29 8.69 19.26
C ALA A 496 -7.35 9.87 19.02
N THR A 497 -7.89 11.08 18.85
CA THR A 497 -7.11 12.32 18.72
C THR A 497 -7.72 13.47 19.49
N GLY A 498 -6.86 14.37 19.94
CA GLY A 498 -7.24 15.53 20.73
C GLY A 498 -6.04 16.45 21.02
N PRO A 499 -6.27 17.53 21.77
CA PRO A 499 -5.21 18.48 22.11
C PRO A 499 -4.13 17.82 22.97
N ASN A 500 -2.90 18.32 22.88
CA ASN A 500 -1.74 17.83 23.65
C ASN A 500 -1.37 16.34 23.39
N GLN A 501 -2.00 15.66 22.43
CA GLN A 501 -1.66 14.28 22.09
C GLN A 501 -0.24 14.19 21.52
N PRO A 502 0.66 13.37 22.09
CA PRO A 502 1.99 13.15 21.53
C PRO A 502 1.93 12.39 20.21
N PHE A 503 2.94 12.60 19.38
CA PHE A 503 3.26 11.75 18.24
C PHE A 503 4.78 11.60 18.07
N GLY A 504 5.18 10.51 17.41
CA GLY A 504 6.58 10.11 17.27
C GLY A 504 7.08 10.04 15.84
N LEU A 505 8.41 10.01 15.72
CA LEU A 505 9.18 9.77 14.50
C LEU A 505 9.71 8.34 14.53
N GLY A 506 9.47 7.56 13.48
CA GLY A 506 9.93 6.19 13.33
C GLY A 506 11.16 6.10 12.42
N PHE A 507 12.18 5.38 12.89
CA PHE A 507 13.35 4.97 12.11
C PHE A 507 13.28 3.47 11.86
N VAL A 508 13.26 3.05 10.59
CA VAL A 508 13.16 1.64 10.18
C VAL A 508 14.40 1.24 9.40
N GLY A 509 15.02 0.12 9.77
CA GLY A 509 16.26 -0.35 9.16
C GLY A 509 16.16 -1.74 8.57
N ASP A 510 17.27 -2.26 8.06
CA ASP A 510 17.36 -3.65 7.60
C ASP A 510 17.33 -4.63 8.78
N LEU A 511 17.14 -5.92 8.53
CA LEU A 511 17.22 -6.95 9.56
C LEU A 511 18.56 -6.85 10.31
N PHE A 512 18.51 -6.92 11.64
CA PHE A 512 19.65 -6.84 12.56
C PHE A 512 20.42 -5.51 12.54
N SER A 513 19.77 -4.39 12.18
CA SER A 513 20.38 -3.05 12.15
C SER A 513 20.13 -2.19 13.41
N GLU A 514 19.71 -2.80 14.53
CA GLU A 514 19.33 -2.09 15.75
C GLU A 514 20.43 -1.18 16.29
N GLU A 515 21.70 -1.58 16.22
CA GLU A 515 22.83 -0.74 16.64
C GLU A 515 22.88 0.59 15.86
N THR A 516 22.67 0.52 14.54
CA THR A 516 22.65 1.71 13.67
C THR A 516 21.42 2.56 13.94
N LEU A 517 20.25 1.94 14.12
CA LEU A 517 19.02 2.67 14.45
C LEU A 517 19.10 3.35 15.82
N ILE A 518 19.71 2.70 16.82
CA ILE A 518 19.92 3.30 18.15
C ILE A 518 20.86 4.50 18.05
N GLU A 519 21.92 4.40 17.27
CA GLU A 519 22.84 5.52 17.03
C GLU A 519 22.12 6.73 16.40
N ILE A 520 21.28 6.49 15.39
CA ILE A 520 20.45 7.51 14.72
C ILE A 520 19.44 8.12 15.70
N ALA A 521 18.63 7.26 16.34
CA ALA A 521 17.54 7.65 17.22
C ALA A 521 18.04 8.41 18.46
N TYR A 522 19.15 7.98 19.06
CA TYR A 522 19.75 8.66 20.20
C TYR A 522 20.26 10.05 19.81
N SER A 523 20.97 10.17 18.69
CA SER A 523 21.42 11.47 18.21
C SER A 523 20.24 12.43 17.98
N PHE A 524 19.15 11.95 17.36
CA PHE A 524 17.92 12.72 17.18
C PHE A 524 17.26 13.13 18.51
N GLU A 525 17.10 12.20 19.45
CA GLU A 525 16.56 12.45 20.79
C GLU A 525 17.34 13.56 21.51
N GLN A 526 18.67 13.47 21.49
CA GLN A 526 19.53 14.41 22.21
C GLN A 526 19.51 15.83 21.62
N ILE A 527 19.24 15.97 20.33
CA ILE A 527 19.11 17.27 19.65
C ILE A 527 17.77 17.92 19.98
N THR A 528 16.70 17.14 20.02
CA THR A 528 15.34 17.67 20.08
C THR A 528 14.79 17.74 21.51
N ALA A 529 15.11 16.76 22.35
CA ALA A 529 14.63 16.60 23.73
C ALA A 529 13.10 16.79 23.85
N MET A 530 12.33 16.30 22.87
CA MET A 530 10.89 16.61 22.74
C MET A 530 10.05 16.07 23.88
N ARG A 531 10.44 14.93 24.46
CA ARG A 531 9.72 14.37 25.62
C ARG A 531 9.53 15.40 26.73
N ASN A 532 10.57 16.16 27.04
CA ASN A 532 10.58 17.14 28.14
C ASN A 532 9.68 18.36 27.87
N ARG A 533 9.15 18.51 26.65
CA ARG A 533 8.30 19.63 26.22
C ARG A 533 6.81 19.27 26.19
N VAL A 534 6.47 17.99 26.25
CA VAL A 534 5.10 17.48 26.19
C VAL A 534 4.82 16.77 27.50
N LEU A 535 4.08 17.42 28.39
CA LEU A 535 3.80 16.87 29.72
C LEU A 535 2.43 16.17 29.75
N PRO A 536 2.31 15.06 30.48
CA PRO A 536 1.03 14.40 30.67
C PRO A 536 0.12 15.26 31.56
N LEU A 537 -1.17 15.23 31.25
CA LEU A 537 -2.24 15.87 32.03
C LEU A 537 -2.41 15.21 33.40
N ILE A 538 -2.24 13.89 33.46
CA ILE A 538 -2.32 13.10 34.70
C ILE A 538 -0.90 12.67 35.07
N GLN A 539 -0.45 13.03 36.27
CA GLN A 539 0.88 12.71 36.79
C GLN A 539 0.78 12.14 38.21
N PRO A 540 1.54 11.08 38.55
CA PRO A 540 1.69 10.68 39.94
C PRO A 540 2.49 11.76 40.68
N THR A 541 2.11 12.00 41.93
CA THR A 541 2.74 12.98 42.82
C THR A 541 3.74 12.34 43.77
N THR A 542 3.61 11.04 44.04
CA THR A 542 4.52 10.32 44.94
C THR A 542 5.93 10.20 44.35
N GLU A 543 6.95 10.68 45.07
CA GLU A 543 8.36 10.63 44.66
C GLU A 543 9.22 9.78 45.63
N LEU A 544 10.49 9.57 45.28
CA LEU A 544 11.44 8.82 46.12
C LEU A 544 11.63 9.45 47.51
N GLU A 545 11.63 10.78 47.58
CA GLU A 545 11.80 11.54 48.83
C GLU A 545 10.71 11.20 49.86
N ASP A 546 9.46 11.05 49.41
CA ASP A 546 8.32 10.73 50.28
C ASP A 546 8.46 9.36 50.96
N VAL A 547 9.06 8.39 50.24
CA VAL A 547 9.26 7.02 50.74
C VAL A 547 10.46 6.94 51.67
N VAL A 548 11.59 7.55 51.29
CA VAL A 548 12.82 7.51 52.09
C VAL A 548 12.63 8.24 53.42
N ASP A 549 11.99 9.41 53.41
CA ASP A 549 11.74 10.18 54.63
C ASP A 549 10.74 9.49 55.56
N SER A 550 9.70 8.83 55.03
CA SER A 550 8.76 8.05 55.83
C SER A 550 9.43 6.86 56.54
N ALA A 551 10.40 6.22 55.89
CA ALA A 551 11.21 5.16 56.51
C ALA A 551 12.10 5.71 57.64
N ALA A 552 12.71 6.88 57.46
CA ALA A 552 13.51 7.55 58.49
C ALA A 552 12.68 7.96 59.72
N HIS A 553 11.46 8.46 59.52
CA HIS A 553 10.55 8.82 60.62
C HIS A 553 10.02 7.58 61.36
N SER A 554 9.71 6.49 60.65
CA SER A 554 9.23 5.23 61.26
C SER A 554 10.27 4.55 62.16
N ASN A 555 11.57 4.67 61.82
CA ASN A 555 12.66 4.18 62.66
C ASN A 555 12.91 5.08 63.89
N SER A 556 12.62 6.39 63.81
CA SER A 556 12.69 7.28 64.99
C SER A 556 11.60 6.98 66.02
N SER A 557 10.40 6.57 65.57
CA SER A 557 9.28 6.16 66.45
C SER A 557 9.39 4.74 67.01
N ARG A 558 10.26 3.89 66.44
CA ARG A 558 10.55 2.54 66.98
C ARG A 558 11.55 2.57 68.14
N ASN A 559 12.47 3.54 68.17
CA ASN A 559 13.41 3.70 69.28
C ASN A 559 12.80 4.34 70.54
N SER A 560 11.52 4.71 70.55
CA SER A 560 10.82 5.24 71.73
C SER A 560 9.87 4.26 72.41
N ASN A 561 9.70 3.04 71.90
CA ASN A 561 8.73 2.07 72.42
C ASN A 561 9.34 0.73 72.91
N ASP A 562 10.66 0.61 72.98
CA ASP A 562 11.34 -0.62 73.45
C ASP A 562 11.41 -0.80 74.98
N ASP A 563 10.70 0.04 75.76
CA ASP A 563 10.65 -0.08 77.23
C ASP A 563 9.34 -0.67 77.79
N ASN A 564 8.40 -1.13 76.96
CA ASN A 564 7.20 -1.82 77.45
C ASN A 564 6.59 -2.74 76.39
N GLU A 565 6.82 -4.04 76.52
CA GLU A 565 5.78 -5.09 76.47
C GLU A 565 6.40 -6.50 76.37
N ASN A 566 6.95 -6.97 77.49
CA ASN A 566 6.95 -8.40 77.80
C ASN A 566 5.61 -8.73 78.46
N ASN A 567 4.58 -9.08 77.67
CA ASN A 567 3.47 -9.94 78.09
C ASN A 567 2.37 -10.02 77.02
N LYS A 568 2.34 -11.12 76.27
CA LYS A 568 1.20 -12.08 76.18
C LYS A 568 1.21 -12.82 74.85
N GLU A 569 1.60 -14.10 74.95
CA GLU A 569 1.13 -15.15 74.07
C GLU A 569 -0.38 -15.42 74.30
N ASN A 570 -1.04 -15.85 73.22
CA ASN A 570 -2.07 -16.89 73.12
C ASN A 570 -3.39 -16.51 72.42
N ASN A 571 -3.76 -17.44 71.54
CA ASN A 571 -5.09 -17.83 71.04
C ASN A 571 -5.62 -17.28 69.71
N GLU A 572 -5.37 -18.08 68.66
CA GLU A 572 -6.35 -18.95 67.99
C GLU A 572 -7.68 -18.38 67.41
N ASN A 573 -7.77 -18.55 66.08
CA ASN A 573 -8.80 -19.25 65.30
C ASN A 573 -10.29 -18.84 65.25
N ASN A 574 -10.77 -18.80 63.99
CA ASN A 574 -12.06 -19.23 63.44
C ASN A 574 -13.34 -18.42 63.74
N ASN A 575 -13.95 -17.82 62.70
CA ASN A 575 -15.02 -18.47 61.91
C ASN A 575 -15.71 -17.58 60.85
N ASN A 576 -15.84 -18.18 59.67
CA ASN A 576 -16.73 -18.04 58.52
C ASN A 576 -18.17 -17.45 58.66
N ASN A 577 -18.57 -16.81 57.54
CA ASN A 577 -19.85 -16.90 56.79
C ASN A 577 -21.18 -16.35 57.37
N ARG A 578 -21.84 -15.40 56.68
CA ARG A 578 -22.87 -15.62 55.61
C ARG A 578 -23.76 -14.37 55.33
N SER A 579 -23.81 -14.00 54.05
CA SER A 579 -24.97 -13.62 53.20
C SER A 579 -26.12 -12.68 53.64
N SER A 580 -26.32 -11.67 52.77
CA SER A 580 -27.56 -11.29 52.03
C SER A 580 -28.63 -10.35 52.62
N SER A 581 -28.71 -9.19 51.95
CA SER A 581 -29.87 -8.53 51.33
C SER A 581 -30.98 -7.84 52.15
N SER A 582 -31.04 -6.54 51.89
CA SER A 582 -32.20 -5.76 51.42
C SER A 582 -33.04 -4.92 52.40
N SER A 583 -33.05 -3.62 52.05
CA SER A 583 -34.21 -2.73 51.90
C SER A 583 -34.64 -1.80 53.03
N SER A 584 -34.88 -0.54 52.61
CA SER A 584 -35.82 0.47 53.13
C SER A 584 -35.48 1.12 54.48
N SER A 585 -35.81 2.38 54.77
CA SER A 585 -36.30 3.55 54.04
C SER A 585 -36.34 4.70 55.07
N SER A 586 -36.38 5.93 54.55
CA SER A 586 -37.11 7.09 55.09
C SER A 586 -36.43 8.11 56.03
N ASN A 587 -36.56 9.35 55.53
CA ASN A 587 -36.83 10.62 56.23
C ASN A 587 -35.65 11.32 56.93
N ASN A 588 -35.45 12.64 56.80
CA ASN A 588 -36.40 13.70 56.49
C ASN A 588 -35.65 15.03 56.16
N ASN A 589 -36.23 15.81 55.24
CA ASN A 589 -36.40 17.29 55.25
C ASN A 589 -35.14 18.21 55.25
N ASN A 590 -35.07 19.32 54.50
CA ASN A 590 -36.13 20.20 53.99
C ASN A 590 -35.56 21.23 52.98
N ASN A 591 -36.31 21.49 51.90
CA ASN A 591 -36.76 22.80 51.36
C ASN A 591 -35.75 23.95 51.07
N ASN A 592 -35.85 24.76 49.99
CA ASN A 592 -36.94 25.00 49.04
C ASN A 592 -36.49 25.91 47.86
N ASN A 593 -37.08 25.62 46.69
CA ASN A 593 -37.73 26.49 45.67
C ASN A 593 -37.00 27.44 44.70
N ASN A 594 -37.22 27.12 43.40
CA ASN A 594 -37.87 27.89 42.29
C ASN A 594 -37.26 29.24 41.85
N ASN A 595 -37.25 29.69 40.59
CA ASN A 595 -38.10 29.39 39.42
C ASN A 595 -37.44 29.94 38.12
N MET A 596 -37.96 29.52 36.96
CA MET A 596 -37.64 30.00 35.61
C MET A 596 -37.85 31.51 35.38
N GLY A 597 -37.12 32.07 34.40
CA GLY A 597 -37.47 33.34 33.74
C GLY A 597 -36.56 33.70 32.56
N GLN A 598 -37.12 33.72 31.34
CA GLN A 598 -36.53 34.32 30.13
C GLN A 598 -36.45 35.86 30.26
N SER A 599 -35.42 36.49 29.69
CA SER A 599 -35.48 37.64 28.74
C SER A 599 -34.23 38.53 28.75
N GLN A 600 -33.78 38.82 27.52
CA GLN A 600 -33.14 40.02 26.96
C GLN A 600 -32.32 41.03 27.80
N SER A 601 -31.28 41.51 27.10
CA SER A 601 -30.76 42.90 26.98
C SER A 601 -29.47 43.28 27.71
N ASP A 602 -28.53 43.75 26.88
CA ASP A 602 -27.60 44.86 27.05
C ASP A 602 -26.94 45.13 28.42
N ALA A 603 -25.60 45.07 28.45
CA ALA A 603 -24.78 46.28 28.44
C ALA A 603 -23.30 45.93 28.72
N SER A 604 -22.42 46.31 27.79
CA SER A 604 -21.00 46.60 28.10
C SER A 604 -20.90 47.93 28.86
N PRO A 605 -19.80 48.21 29.59
CA PRO A 605 -18.73 48.96 28.91
C PRO A 605 -17.31 48.64 29.40
N ARG A 606 -16.38 48.44 28.45
CA ARG A 606 -14.95 48.68 28.66
C ARG A 606 -14.53 49.96 27.92
N ARG A 607 -14.08 50.96 28.68
CA ARG A 607 -13.15 52.04 28.29
C ARG A 607 -11.79 51.65 28.90
N ARG A 608 -10.60 52.01 28.42
CA ARG A 608 -10.09 52.91 27.36
C ARG A 608 -8.57 52.68 27.27
N SER A 609 -8.00 53.01 26.11
CA SER A 609 -6.66 53.61 25.87
C SER A 609 -5.41 52.76 26.17
N ARG A 610 -4.30 52.85 25.44
CA ARG A 610 -3.77 53.89 24.54
C ARG A 610 -2.66 53.31 23.65
N GLU A 611 -2.39 54.01 22.57
CA GLU A 611 -1.45 53.76 21.46
C GLU A 611 0.04 53.71 21.87
N ASP A 612 0.86 53.04 21.04
CA ASP A 612 1.95 53.67 20.23
C ASP A 612 2.74 52.58 19.45
N LEU A 613 2.70 52.59 18.10
CA LEU A 613 3.73 53.07 17.15
C LEU A 613 4.54 51.94 16.45
N ALA A 614 4.27 51.69 15.15
CA ALA A 614 5.27 51.27 14.15
C ALA A 614 4.77 51.50 12.70
N HIS A 615 5.37 52.50 12.05
CA HIS A 615 5.52 52.72 10.60
C HIS A 615 6.96 52.22 10.23
N ASP A 616 7.36 51.72 9.05
CA ASP A 616 6.88 51.87 7.67
C ASP A 616 7.36 50.70 6.78
N LEU A 617 6.49 50.32 5.83
CA LEU A 617 6.79 49.75 4.52
C LEU A 617 6.41 50.80 3.46
N VAL A 618 7.27 51.01 2.46
CA VAL A 618 7.03 51.82 1.23
C VAL A 618 6.62 50.80 0.15
N SER A 619 5.37 50.66 -0.33
CA SER A 619 4.35 51.56 -0.90
C SER A 619 4.33 51.50 -2.43
N GLU A 620 3.17 51.21 -3.02
CA GLU A 620 2.56 51.97 -4.15
C GLU A 620 1.11 51.48 -4.43
N PRO A 621 0.23 52.26 -5.10
CA PRO A 621 -0.83 52.99 -4.41
C PRO A 621 -2.27 52.70 -4.89
N ALA A 622 -3.22 53.20 -4.09
CA ALA A 622 -4.67 53.17 -4.27
C ALA A 622 -5.22 54.31 -5.15
N LEU A 623 -6.42 54.13 -5.73
CA LEU A 623 -7.34 55.21 -6.13
C LEU A 623 -8.82 54.82 -5.95
N ILE A 624 -9.32 55.12 -4.75
CA ILE A 624 -10.52 55.91 -4.36
C ILE A 624 -11.90 55.71 -5.04
N ASN A 625 -12.87 55.48 -4.14
CA ASN A 625 -14.34 55.50 -4.16
C ASN A 625 -15.08 56.58 -4.98
N HIS A 626 -16.25 56.18 -5.51
CA HIS A 626 -17.50 56.94 -5.35
C HIS A 626 -18.74 56.01 -5.39
N GLN A 627 -19.59 56.06 -4.36
CA GLN A 627 -20.96 55.53 -4.37
C GLN A 627 -21.95 56.56 -4.96
N PRO A 628 -23.06 56.08 -5.54
CA PRO A 628 -24.35 56.62 -5.14
C PRO A 628 -25.42 55.53 -4.88
N HIS A 629 -26.32 55.81 -3.92
CA HIS A 629 -27.52 55.04 -3.62
C HIS A 629 -28.59 55.16 -4.73
N HIS A 630 -29.22 54.05 -5.13
CA HIS A 630 -30.66 54.00 -5.47
C HIS A 630 -31.20 52.56 -5.44
N HIS A 631 -32.42 52.42 -4.91
CA HIS A 631 -33.19 51.18 -4.73
C HIS A 631 -33.56 50.47 -6.04
N GLY A 632 -33.52 49.13 -6.03
CA GLY A 632 -34.29 48.28 -6.95
C GLY A 632 -33.63 46.93 -7.28
N GLY A 633 -34.04 45.88 -6.57
CA GLY A 633 -34.03 44.48 -7.06
C GLY A 633 -32.67 43.81 -7.32
N THR A 634 -32.01 43.28 -6.28
CA THR A 634 -30.85 42.41 -6.44
C THR A 634 -31.29 40.94 -6.52
N MET A 635 -31.33 40.40 -7.74
CA MET A 635 -31.22 38.96 -7.98
C MET A 635 -29.78 38.55 -7.65
N ARG A 636 -29.61 37.53 -6.80
CA ARG A 636 -28.32 37.06 -6.28
C ARG A 636 -27.37 36.61 -7.43
N CYS A 637 -26.32 37.36 -7.70
CA CYS A 637 -25.08 36.84 -8.30
C CYS A 637 -24.12 36.46 -7.17
N ILE A 638 -24.11 35.18 -6.76
CA ILE A 638 -23.16 34.64 -5.77
C ILE A 638 -22.17 33.64 -6.41
N GLY A 639 -22.36 33.23 -7.68
CA GLY A 639 -21.54 32.20 -8.33
C GLY A 639 -20.23 32.65 -9.02
N SER A 640 -20.02 33.94 -9.31
CA SER A 640 -18.98 34.36 -10.28
C SER A 640 -17.57 34.58 -9.72
N ASN A 641 -17.35 34.47 -8.41
CA ASN A 641 -16.05 34.78 -7.79
C ASN A 641 -15.22 33.55 -7.38
N LEU A 642 -15.72 32.34 -7.59
CA LEU A 642 -15.05 31.13 -7.12
C LEU A 642 -14.10 30.52 -8.18
N ALA A 643 -14.50 30.47 -9.45
CA ALA A 643 -13.70 29.87 -10.54
C ALA A 643 -12.28 30.48 -10.73
N PRO A 644 -12.07 31.82 -10.66
CA PRO A 644 -10.74 32.40 -10.83
C PRO A 644 -9.77 32.07 -9.68
N ALA A 645 -10.26 32.00 -8.44
CA ALA A 645 -9.47 31.68 -7.26
C ALA A 645 -9.03 30.20 -7.24
N GLN A 646 -9.85 29.31 -7.81
CA GLN A 646 -9.60 27.87 -7.90
C GLN A 646 -8.55 27.53 -8.95
N ALA A 647 -8.67 28.11 -10.15
CA ALA A 647 -7.70 27.92 -11.21
C ALA A 647 -6.30 28.42 -10.80
N LEU A 648 -6.21 29.41 -9.90
CA LEU A 648 -4.94 29.91 -9.37
C LEU A 648 -4.20 28.84 -8.54
N ARG A 649 -4.91 28.06 -7.70
CA ARG A 649 -4.31 26.98 -6.90
C ARG A 649 -3.81 25.81 -7.75
N PHE A 650 -4.61 25.38 -8.73
CA PHE A 650 -4.19 24.34 -9.66
C PHE A 650 -3.09 24.83 -10.60
N LYS A 651 -3.16 26.08 -11.07
CA LYS A 651 -2.12 26.72 -11.86
C LYS A 651 -0.77 26.63 -11.17
N ASP A 652 -0.67 27.13 -9.94
CA ASP A 652 0.62 27.29 -9.24
C ASP A 652 1.28 25.94 -8.91
N LYS A 653 0.49 24.86 -8.79
CA LYS A 653 0.99 23.52 -8.51
C LYS A 653 1.15 22.63 -9.76
N CYS A 654 0.35 22.83 -10.82
CA CYS A 654 0.37 21.97 -12.01
C CYS A 654 1.29 22.47 -13.13
N PHE A 655 1.59 23.76 -13.18
CA PHE A 655 2.33 24.39 -14.27
C PHE A 655 3.57 25.11 -13.75
N THR A 656 4.67 24.97 -14.48
CA THR A 656 5.80 25.89 -14.32
C THR A 656 5.42 27.30 -14.77
N SER A 657 6.18 28.30 -14.34
CA SER A 657 5.96 29.69 -14.76
C SER A 657 6.01 29.85 -16.30
N LEU A 658 6.87 29.07 -16.97
CA LEU A 658 7.03 29.08 -18.41
C LEU A 658 5.83 28.46 -19.13
N GLU A 659 5.38 27.28 -18.69
CA GLU A 659 4.22 26.60 -19.26
C GLU A 659 2.95 27.43 -19.09
N PHE A 660 2.74 28.05 -17.92
CA PHE A 660 1.58 28.90 -17.71
C PHE A 660 1.65 30.19 -18.53
N TYR A 661 2.83 30.77 -18.71
CA TYR A 661 3.01 31.90 -19.61
C TYR A 661 2.63 31.53 -21.04
N SER A 662 3.13 30.39 -21.54
CA SER A 662 2.78 29.86 -22.85
C SER A 662 1.28 29.63 -22.99
N LEU A 663 0.63 29.01 -21.99
CA LEU A 663 -0.82 28.83 -21.96
C LEU A 663 -1.57 30.15 -22.06
N LYS A 664 -1.16 31.15 -21.29
CA LYS A 664 -1.77 32.47 -21.29
C LYS A 664 -1.59 33.18 -22.63
N ASP A 665 -0.43 33.03 -23.27
CA ASP A 665 -0.16 33.59 -24.59
C ASP A 665 -1.01 32.92 -25.67
N VAL A 666 -1.02 31.58 -25.70
CA VAL A 666 -1.86 30.79 -26.61
C VAL A 666 -3.33 31.15 -26.43
N PHE A 667 -3.85 31.14 -25.19
CA PHE A 667 -5.24 31.52 -24.91
C PHE A 667 -5.55 32.93 -25.41
N LYS A 668 -4.69 33.93 -25.13
CA LYS A 668 -4.90 35.30 -25.61
C LYS A 668 -4.91 35.41 -27.13
N SER A 669 -4.12 34.60 -27.82
CA SER A 669 -4.06 34.61 -29.28
C SER A 669 -5.30 34.00 -29.94
N LEU A 670 -6.00 33.11 -29.21
CA LEU A 670 -7.15 32.36 -29.72
C LEU A 670 -8.49 32.92 -29.22
N ALA A 671 -8.52 33.57 -28.06
CA ALA A 671 -9.75 33.98 -27.41
C ALA A 671 -10.48 35.09 -28.18
N ASP A 672 -11.79 34.90 -28.34
CA ASP A 672 -12.70 35.97 -28.76
C ASP A 672 -13.00 36.88 -27.57
N GLU A 673 -13.32 38.14 -27.84
CA GLU A 673 -13.69 39.14 -26.83
C GLU A 673 -15.13 39.61 -27.05
N GLN A 674 -15.97 39.46 -26.04
CA GLN A 674 -17.33 39.99 -26.04
C GLN A 674 -17.57 40.72 -24.72
N GLY A 675 -17.73 42.05 -24.79
CA GLY A 675 -17.75 42.89 -23.58
C GLY A 675 -16.39 42.88 -22.88
N CYS A 676 -16.37 42.58 -21.58
CA CYS A 676 -15.14 42.48 -20.78
C CYS A 676 -14.65 41.02 -20.57
N VAL A 677 -15.21 40.04 -21.29
CA VAL A 677 -14.91 38.61 -21.12
C VAL A 677 -14.22 38.05 -22.36
N ARG A 678 -13.15 37.27 -22.14
CA ARG A 678 -12.41 36.54 -23.18
C ARG A 678 -12.65 35.05 -23.06
N TYR A 679 -13.02 34.39 -24.15
CA TYR A 679 -13.41 32.98 -24.14
C TYR A 679 -13.07 32.26 -25.46
N LEU A 680 -13.00 30.93 -25.40
CA LEU A 680 -12.81 30.07 -26.58
C LEU A 680 -14.15 29.46 -27.04
N LYS A 681 -14.36 29.45 -28.35
CA LYS A 681 -15.49 28.77 -29.03
C LYS A 681 -15.07 27.42 -29.59
N GLU A 682 -16.04 26.58 -29.92
CA GLU A 682 -15.86 25.27 -30.55
C GLU A 682 -14.93 25.35 -31.77
N ASP A 683 -15.27 26.16 -32.77
CA ASP A 683 -14.49 26.30 -34.00
C ASP A 683 -13.04 26.74 -33.76
N THR A 684 -12.79 27.48 -32.69
CA THR A 684 -11.44 27.94 -32.32
C THR A 684 -10.62 26.79 -31.74
N ILE A 685 -11.21 25.99 -30.84
CA ILE A 685 -10.54 24.83 -30.24
C ILE A 685 -10.30 23.76 -31.30
N ALA A 686 -11.30 23.46 -32.14
CA ALA A 686 -11.20 22.48 -33.21
C ALA A 686 -10.11 22.85 -34.22
N ARG A 687 -10.03 24.12 -34.64
CA ARG A 687 -8.97 24.60 -35.54
C ARG A 687 -7.59 24.59 -34.87
N TYR A 688 -7.48 24.96 -33.60
CA TYR A 688 -6.20 24.96 -32.90
C TYR A 688 -5.63 23.55 -32.70
N LEU A 689 -6.51 22.60 -32.35
CA LEU A 689 -6.16 21.19 -32.22
C LEU A 689 -6.08 20.46 -33.56
N GLU A 690 -6.40 21.13 -34.67
CA GLU A 690 -6.41 20.57 -36.03
C GLU A 690 -7.29 19.31 -36.16
N ILE A 691 -8.45 19.30 -35.48
CA ILE A 691 -9.41 18.18 -35.52
C ILE A 691 -10.06 18.12 -36.92
N PRO A 692 -9.98 17.00 -37.66
CA PRO A 692 -10.61 16.92 -38.98
C PRO A 692 -12.14 16.91 -38.91
N ASP A 693 -12.79 17.84 -39.63
CA ASP A 693 -14.26 17.98 -39.65
C ASP A 693 -14.99 16.70 -40.07
N ILE A 694 -14.37 15.89 -40.94
CA ILE A 694 -14.92 14.62 -41.43
C ILE A 694 -15.19 13.58 -40.32
N LEU A 695 -14.53 13.73 -39.16
CA LEU A 695 -14.76 12.88 -37.99
C LEU A 695 -16.02 13.29 -37.21
N GLY A 696 -16.48 14.53 -37.36
CA GLY A 696 -17.59 15.07 -36.56
C GLY A 696 -17.34 15.08 -35.05
N ALA A 697 -16.06 15.00 -34.62
CA ALA A 697 -15.69 14.89 -33.22
C ALA A 697 -15.66 16.24 -32.49
N SER A 698 -15.59 17.36 -33.22
CA SER A 698 -15.49 18.71 -32.65
C SER A 698 -16.60 19.05 -31.64
N PRO A 699 -17.90 18.79 -31.92
CA PRO A 699 -18.97 19.06 -30.95
C PRO A 699 -18.86 18.20 -29.69
N VAL A 700 -18.42 16.94 -29.84
CA VAL A 700 -18.26 15.98 -28.73
C VAL A 700 -17.11 16.43 -27.82
N VAL A 701 -15.97 16.84 -28.41
CA VAL A 701 -14.83 17.37 -27.67
C VAL A 701 -15.20 18.67 -26.98
N PHE A 702 -15.92 19.56 -27.66
CA PHE A 702 -16.34 20.84 -27.08
C PHE A 702 -17.31 20.67 -25.91
N GLN A 703 -18.30 19.77 -26.03
CA GLN A 703 -19.17 19.38 -24.92
C GLN A 703 -18.35 18.87 -23.73
N MET A 704 -17.41 17.96 -24.00
CA MET A 704 -16.54 17.38 -22.98
C MET A 704 -15.70 18.46 -22.27
N VAL A 705 -14.97 19.31 -22.99
CA VAL A 705 -14.13 20.34 -22.36
C VAL A 705 -14.95 21.41 -21.64
N SER A 706 -16.15 21.74 -22.12
CA SER A 706 -17.06 22.67 -21.45
C SER A 706 -17.62 22.11 -20.14
N TYR A 707 -17.79 20.78 -20.05
CA TYR A 707 -18.15 20.12 -18.81
C TYR A 707 -16.96 20.06 -17.84
N LEU A 708 -15.79 19.63 -18.32
CA LEU A 708 -14.58 19.50 -17.50
C LEU A 708 -14.06 20.86 -16.99
N GLY A 709 -14.28 21.94 -17.75
CA GLY A 709 -13.95 23.28 -17.31
C GLY A 709 -14.68 23.71 -16.03
N ALA A 710 -15.83 23.12 -15.72
CA ALA A 710 -16.60 23.38 -14.50
C ALA A 710 -16.03 22.68 -13.26
N PHE A 711 -15.06 21.78 -13.42
CA PHE A 711 -14.47 21.04 -12.30
C PHE A 711 -13.82 21.98 -11.27
N PRO A 712 -14.03 21.76 -9.96
CA PRO A 712 -14.73 20.62 -9.34
C PRO A 712 -16.27 20.78 -9.22
N PHE A 713 -16.83 21.94 -9.54
CA PHE A 713 -18.25 22.26 -9.43
C PHE A 713 -19.04 21.86 -10.67
N LEU A 714 -19.20 20.55 -10.87
CA LEU A 714 -19.84 20.01 -12.07
C LEU A 714 -21.31 20.43 -12.28
N GLN A 715 -21.97 20.96 -11.25
CA GLN A 715 -23.31 21.55 -11.33
C GLN A 715 -23.36 22.82 -12.20
N ASP A 716 -22.22 23.51 -12.38
CA ASP A 716 -22.12 24.71 -13.20
C ASP A 716 -21.83 24.38 -14.68
N ALA A 717 -21.69 23.08 -15.01
CA ALA A 717 -21.48 22.63 -16.38
C ALA A 717 -22.77 22.75 -17.22
N PRO A 718 -22.67 23.09 -18.53
CA PRO A 718 -21.45 23.47 -19.24
C PRO A 718 -21.06 24.94 -18.99
N VAL A 719 -19.75 25.21 -18.87
CA VAL A 719 -19.23 26.58 -18.66
C VAL A 719 -18.71 27.22 -19.95
N VAL A 720 -18.65 28.55 -19.96
CA VAL A 720 -17.94 29.32 -20.99
C VAL A 720 -16.42 29.20 -20.75
N LEU A 721 -15.67 28.79 -21.76
CA LEU A 721 -14.24 28.47 -21.64
C LEU A 721 -13.33 29.71 -21.59
N GLU A 722 -13.35 30.39 -20.44
CA GLU A 722 -12.37 31.42 -20.08
C GLU A 722 -11.01 30.81 -19.66
N LEU A 723 -9.98 31.65 -19.48
CA LEU A 723 -8.63 31.18 -19.10
C LEU A 723 -8.62 30.29 -17.84
N PRO A 724 -9.35 30.62 -16.74
CA PRO A 724 -9.43 29.74 -15.57
C PRO A 724 -9.98 28.34 -15.87
N HIS A 725 -11.00 28.25 -16.72
CA HIS A 725 -11.62 26.98 -17.10
C HIS A 725 -10.69 26.16 -18.00
N MET A 726 -9.96 26.82 -18.90
CA MET A 726 -8.95 26.15 -19.74
C MET A 726 -7.77 25.60 -18.92
N VAL A 727 -7.41 26.25 -17.81
CA VAL A 727 -6.45 25.69 -16.84
C VAL A 727 -6.96 24.34 -16.33
N MET A 728 -8.22 24.24 -15.90
CA MET A 728 -8.81 22.98 -15.41
C MET A 728 -8.89 21.91 -16.50
N VAL A 729 -9.34 22.28 -17.71
CA VAL A 729 -9.38 21.36 -18.86
C VAL A 729 -8.01 20.76 -19.11
N ILE A 730 -6.95 21.57 -19.20
CA ILE A 730 -5.60 21.06 -19.46
C ILE A 730 -5.12 20.21 -18.29
N VAL A 731 -5.37 20.63 -17.05
CA VAL A 731 -5.01 19.85 -15.85
C VAL A 731 -5.62 18.45 -15.88
N ILE A 732 -6.91 18.32 -16.23
CA ILE A 732 -7.62 17.04 -16.31
C ILE A 732 -7.16 16.24 -17.52
N MET A 733 -7.08 16.88 -18.70
CA MET A 733 -6.75 16.23 -19.96
C MET A 733 -5.31 15.72 -20.05
N THR A 734 -4.38 16.36 -19.34
CA THR A 734 -2.96 15.98 -19.28
C THR A 734 -2.59 15.22 -18.01
N GLU A 735 -3.59 14.84 -17.20
CA GLU A 735 -3.42 14.13 -15.93
C GLU A 735 -2.56 14.87 -14.88
N ARG A 736 -2.32 16.16 -15.06
CA ARG A 736 -1.54 17.00 -14.15
C ARG A 736 -2.23 17.19 -12.79
N TYR A 737 -3.54 16.93 -12.68
CA TYR A 737 -4.24 16.90 -11.39
C TYR A 737 -3.63 15.91 -10.40
N ARG A 738 -2.94 14.85 -10.88
CA ARG A 738 -2.20 13.90 -10.04
C ARG A 738 -1.04 14.55 -9.26
N ARG A 739 -0.60 15.76 -9.64
CA ARG A 739 0.40 16.55 -8.90
C ARG A 739 -0.20 17.28 -7.70
N VAL A 740 -1.52 17.41 -7.63
CA VAL A 740 -2.23 18.31 -6.72
C VAL A 740 -3.18 17.57 -5.78
N LEU A 741 -3.91 16.58 -6.28
CA LEU A 741 -4.85 15.78 -5.49
C LEU A 741 -4.13 14.58 -4.85
N ALA A 742 -4.36 14.35 -3.55
CA ALA A 742 -3.77 13.22 -2.79
C ALA A 742 -4.24 11.87 -3.35
N ARG A 743 -3.39 10.82 -3.25
CA ARG A 743 -3.64 9.55 -3.96
C ARG A 743 -4.64 8.66 -3.22
N GLY A 744 -5.89 8.70 -3.71
CA GLY A 744 -6.97 7.76 -3.40
C GLY A 744 -7.95 7.68 -4.57
N SER A 745 -8.32 8.83 -5.12
CA SER A 745 -9.14 8.91 -6.35
C SER A 745 -8.38 9.55 -7.50
N THR A 746 -7.77 8.71 -8.34
CA THR A 746 -6.98 9.19 -9.49
C THR A 746 -7.61 8.87 -10.84
N ASP A 747 -8.72 8.13 -10.84
CA ASP A 747 -9.36 7.70 -12.07
C ASP A 747 -10.32 8.78 -12.61
N ARG A 748 -9.88 9.48 -13.66
CA ARG A 748 -10.73 10.44 -14.38
C ARG A 748 -11.80 9.77 -15.24
N THR A 749 -11.86 8.44 -15.34
CA THR A 749 -12.82 7.70 -16.18
C THR A 749 -14.27 8.03 -15.83
N LYS A 750 -14.63 8.15 -14.54
CA LYS A 750 -15.98 8.58 -14.13
C LYS A 750 -16.29 10.01 -14.59
N LEU A 751 -15.31 10.91 -14.48
CA LEU A 751 -15.47 12.31 -14.89
C LEU A 751 -15.59 12.44 -16.42
N ILE A 752 -14.80 11.67 -17.17
CA ILE A 752 -14.91 11.57 -18.63
C ILE A 752 -16.27 10.98 -19.02
N PHE A 753 -16.73 9.92 -18.35
CA PHE A 753 -18.07 9.37 -18.58
C PHE A 753 -19.15 10.44 -18.40
N LYS A 754 -19.13 11.16 -17.27
CA LYS A 754 -20.07 12.26 -17.01
C LYS A 754 -20.05 13.33 -18.10
N SER A 755 -18.87 13.69 -18.59
CA SER A 755 -18.71 14.72 -19.62
C SER A 755 -19.25 14.31 -21.00
N LEU A 756 -19.43 12.99 -21.23
CA LEU A 756 -19.88 12.41 -22.51
C LEU A 756 -21.32 11.87 -22.45
N ALA A 757 -21.84 11.62 -21.26
CA ALA A 757 -23.15 11.02 -21.06
C ALA A 757 -24.29 12.02 -21.31
N VAL A 758 -25.41 11.50 -21.81
CA VAL A 758 -26.69 12.20 -21.93
C VAL A 758 -27.71 11.47 -21.06
N TYR A 759 -28.57 12.22 -20.38
CA TYR A 759 -29.61 11.64 -19.54
C TYR A 759 -30.84 11.30 -20.39
N ASP A 760 -31.12 10.01 -20.60
CA ASP A 760 -32.27 9.57 -21.39
C ASP A 760 -33.45 9.19 -20.48
N ARG A 761 -34.43 10.08 -20.35
CA ARG A 761 -35.68 9.81 -19.62
C ARG A 761 -36.50 8.66 -20.24
N LYS A 762 -36.31 8.31 -21.52
CA LYS A 762 -37.09 7.28 -22.20
C LYS A 762 -36.50 5.88 -22.05
N ALA A 763 -35.20 5.75 -21.85
CA ALA A 763 -34.55 4.46 -21.61
C ALA A 763 -34.92 3.86 -20.25
N SER A 764 -35.22 4.71 -19.26
CA SER A 764 -35.71 4.31 -17.93
C SER A 764 -37.12 3.71 -17.96
N GLU A 765 -37.93 4.00 -18.99
CA GLU A 765 -39.30 3.48 -19.15
C GLU A 765 -39.37 2.18 -19.98
N ALA A 766 -38.29 1.81 -20.69
CA ALA A 766 -38.26 0.66 -21.59
C ALA A 766 -37.92 -0.68 -20.88
N VAL A 767 -37.61 -0.67 -19.59
CA VAL A 767 -37.21 -1.87 -18.82
C VAL A 767 -38.41 -2.66 -18.29
N ASP A 768 -39.62 -2.08 -18.27
CA ASP A 768 -40.79 -2.69 -17.61
C ASP A 768 -41.88 -3.24 -18.54
N VAL A 769 -41.70 -3.27 -19.86
CA VAL A 769 -42.73 -3.82 -20.76
C VAL A 769 -42.14 -4.58 -21.94
N THR A 770 -42.01 -5.91 -21.81
CA THR A 770 -42.16 -6.82 -22.96
C THR A 770 -42.53 -8.24 -22.48
N PRO A 771 -43.73 -8.77 -22.82
CA PRO A 771 -44.07 -10.17 -22.56
C PRO A 771 -43.46 -11.09 -23.65
N PRO A 772 -43.13 -12.36 -23.35
CA PRO A 772 -42.55 -13.28 -24.33
C PRO A 772 -43.60 -13.81 -25.32
N PRO A 773 -43.24 -14.06 -26.61
CA PRO A 773 -44.14 -14.66 -27.59
C PRO A 773 -44.07 -16.20 -27.63
N ASP A 774 -45.25 -16.80 -27.63
CA ASP A 774 -45.72 -18.09 -28.18
C ASP A 774 -44.79 -19.32 -28.29
N ALA A 775 -45.18 -20.39 -27.58
CA ALA A 775 -45.09 -21.79 -28.04
C ALA A 775 -46.27 -22.62 -27.47
N PRO A 776 -46.73 -23.68 -28.15
CA PRO A 776 -48.15 -24.00 -28.33
C PRO A 776 -48.84 -24.77 -27.19
N GLN A 777 -50.15 -24.57 -27.11
CA GLN A 777 -51.12 -25.32 -26.29
C GLN A 777 -51.35 -26.74 -26.79
N GLU A 778 -51.43 -27.69 -25.85
CA GLU A 778 -52.30 -28.90 -25.77
C GLU A 778 -51.71 -29.77 -24.63
N GLY A 779 -52.41 -30.40 -23.69
CA GLY A 779 -53.83 -30.63 -23.42
C GLY A 779 -53.95 -31.43 -22.11
N ASP A 780 -55.13 -31.34 -21.52
CA ASP A 780 -55.59 -31.79 -20.20
C ASP A 780 -55.49 -33.30 -19.86
N SER A 781 -55.22 -33.64 -18.59
CA SER A 781 -56.01 -34.59 -17.75
C SER A 781 -55.24 -35.08 -16.50
N GLY A 782 -55.92 -35.02 -15.34
CA GLY A 782 -55.30 -35.09 -14.01
C GLY A 782 -55.39 -36.40 -13.24
N ARG A 783 -54.94 -36.36 -11.98
CA ARG A 783 -55.48 -37.06 -10.77
C ARG A 783 -54.58 -36.85 -9.55
N ALA A 784 -55.22 -36.72 -8.40
CA ALA A 784 -54.62 -36.61 -7.07
C ALA A 784 -54.16 -37.97 -6.50
N ALA A 785 -53.11 -37.98 -5.66
CA ALA A 785 -53.08 -38.56 -4.29
C ALA A 785 -51.64 -38.82 -3.74
N ALA A 786 -51.35 -38.19 -2.59
CA ALA A 786 -50.68 -38.66 -1.36
C ALA A 786 -49.38 -39.53 -1.33
N ASN A 787 -48.41 -38.98 -0.56
CA ASN A 787 -47.44 -39.57 0.38
C ASN A 787 -46.24 -40.44 -0.08
N GLY A 788 -45.03 -39.98 0.30
CA GLY A 788 -43.94 -40.86 0.76
C GLY A 788 -42.50 -40.57 0.28
N SER A 789 -41.80 -39.63 0.93
CA SER A 789 -40.33 -39.48 1.16
C SER A 789 -39.25 -39.90 0.14
N SER A 790 -38.29 -38.97 -0.03
CA SER A 790 -36.89 -39.06 -0.47
C SER A 790 -36.60 -38.90 -1.97
N GLY A 791 -35.80 -37.88 -2.32
CA GLY A 791 -35.17 -37.75 -3.64
C GLY A 791 -34.93 -36.30 -4.04
N PHE A 792 -33.66 -35.91 -4.10
CA PHE A 792 -33.10 -34.65 -4.59
C PHE A 792 -33.86 -34.03 -5.79
N ALA A 793 -34.25 -32.77 -5.64
CA ALA A 793 -34.48 -31.86 -6.76
C ALA A 793 -33.46 -30.72 -6.66
N VAL A 794 -32.56 -30.66 -7.64
CA VAL A 794 -31.66 -29.53 -7.89
C VAL A 794 -32.50 -28.49 -8.60
N ASP A 795 -33.01 -27.53 -7.83
CA ASP A 795 -33.54 -26.29 -8.41
C ASP A 795 -32.37 -25.33 -8.65
N LEU A 796 -32.21 -25.00 -9.93
CA LEU A 796 -31.32 -23.97 -10.46
C LEU A 796 -31.65 -22.62 -9.83
N PRO A 797 -30.66 -21.85 -9.34
CA PRO A 797 -30.89 -20.47 -8.95
C PRO A 797 -31.09 -19.62 -10.21
N GLY A 798 -32.25 -18.96 -10.31
CA GLY A 798 -32.40 -17.77 -11.14
C GLY A 798 -31.48 -16.68 -10.60
N GLU A 799 -30.60 -16.18 -11.46
CA GLU A 799 -29.76 -15.03 -11.20
C GLU A 799 -30.62 -13.76 -11.23
N ASP A 800 -31.14 -13.37 -10.06
CA ASP A 800 -31.48 -11.97 -9.81
C ASP A 800 -30.20 -11.28 -9.31
N ASP A 801 -29.72 -10.34 -10.13
CA ASP A 801 -28.63 -9.40 -9.87
C ASP A 801 -28.88 -8.57 -8.61
N ALA A 802 -28.61 -9.15 -7.44
CA ALA A 802 -28.48 -8.44 -6.18
C ALA A 802 -26.99 -8.35 -5.84
N PHE A 803 -26.30 -7.37 -6.44
CA PHE A 803 -24.93 -7.01 -6.07
C PHE A 803 -24.86 -5.52 -5.78
N ASP A 804 -24.45 -5.25 -4.54
CA ASP A 804 -24.09 -3.99 -3.90
C ASP A 804 -23.77 -2.83 -4.87
N ASP A 805 -24.60 -1.78 -4.80
CA ASP A 805 -24.14 -0.44 -5.12
C ASP A 805 -23.26 0.02 -3.95
N ASP A 806 -21.96 -0.28 -4.05
CA ASP A 806 -20.94 0.38 -3.23
C ASP A 806 -20.93 1.88 -3.56
N ASP A 807 -21.26 2.70 -2.56
CA ASP A 807 -21.23 4.17 -2.51
C ASP A 807 -19.80 4.75 -2.68
N ASP A 808 -19.07 4.38 -3.73
CA ASP A 808 -17.79 4.98 -4.13
C ASP A 808 -18.02 6.30 -4.90
N ASP A 809 -18.79 7.22 -4.31
CA ASP A 809 -19.30 8.39 -5.01
C ASP A 809 -18.36 9.60 -4.97
N ASP A 810 -17.76 9.87 -6.14
CA ASP A 810 -17.16 11.15 -6.55
C ASP A 810 -15.88 11.58 -5.83
N ASP A 811 -15.15 10.57 -5.40
CA ASP A 811 -13.83 10.56 -4.80
C ASP A 811 -12.83 11.59 -5.42
N LEU A 812 -12.81 11.80 -6.75
CA LEU A 812 -11.95 12.79 -7.44
C LEU A 812 -12.44 14.24 -7.24
N VAL A 813 -13.76 14.44 -7.25
CA VAL A 813 -14.40 15.75 -7.02
C VAL A 813 -14.34 16.12 -5.55
N LEU A 814 -14.57 15.15 -4.65
CA LEU A 814 -14.47 15.31 -3.21
C LEU A 814 -13.04 15.71 -2.80
N THR A 815 -12.02 15.02 -3.31
CA THR A 815 -10.61 15.38 -3.06
C THR A 815 -10.29 16.81 -3.56
N ALA A 816 -10.88 17.24 -4.67
CA ALA A 816 -10.69 18.59 -5.18
C ALA A 816 -11.42 19.66 -4.35
N TYR A 817 -12.58 19.36 -3.77
CA TYR A 817 -13.25 20.26 -2.81
C TYR A 817 -12.45 20.42 -1.52
N GLU A 818 -11.85 19.34 -1.02
CA GLU A 818 -10.95 19.38 0.13
C GLU A 818 -9.74 20.29 -0.14
N LEU A 819 -9.12 20.17 -1.32
CA LEU A 819 -7.98 21.01 -1.71
C LEU A 819 -8.31 22.50 -1.82
N LEU A 820 -9.56 22.83 -2.13
CA LEU A 820 -10.04 24.21 -2.22
C LEU A 820 -10.47 24.78 -0.84
N ASP A 821 -10.38 23.98 0.24
CA ASP A 821 -10.79 24.33 1.60
C ASP A 821 -12.27 24.78 1.68
N ILE A 822 -13.10 24.19 0.82
CA ILE A 822 -14.56 24.44 0.80
C ILE A 822 -15.20 23.41 1.72
N LYS A 823 -15.24 23.72 3.02
CA LYS A 823 -15.74 22.79 4.05
C LYS A 823 -17.28 22.75 4.18
N GLU A 824 -18.04 23.61 3.49
CA GLU A 824 -19.49 23.74 3.75
C GLU A 824 -20.41 24.01 2.53
N ALA A 825 -19.95 23.93 1.28
CA ALA A 825 -20.84 24.11 0.14
C ALA A 825 -21.04 22.79 -0.64
N VAL A 826 -22.29 22.33 -0.64
CA VAL A 826 -22.87 21.26 -1.50
C VAL A 826 -22.81 19.83 -0.94
N LYS A 827 -23.41 19.63 0.25
CA LYS A 827 -24.15 18.39 0.57
C LYS A 827 -25.58 18.37 -0.01
N GLN A 828 -25.90 19.30 -0.94
CA GLN A 828 -27.26 19.48 -1.50
C GLN A 828 -27.28 19.63 -3.04
N GLY A 829 -26.32 19.07 -3.78
CA GLY A 829 -26.28 19.24 -5.24
C GLY A 829 -25.63 18.14 -6.09
N SER A 830 -25.05 17.07 -5.51
CA SER A 830 -24.44 15.98 -6.29
C SER A 830 -25.05 14.60 -6.04
N ALA A 831 -26.23 14.51 -5.41
CA ALA A 831 -27.05 13.30 -5.46
C ALA A 831 -27.96 13.39 -6.69
N SER A 832 -27.40 13.18 -7.87
CA SER A 832 -28.20 12.75 -9.02
C SER A 832 -27.91 11.27 -9.22
N ASP A 833 -28.74 10.43 -8.62
CA ASP A 833 -28.71 8.99 -8.79
C ASP A 833 -28.64 8.66 -10.30
N PHE A 834 -27.65 7.84 -10.67
CA PHE A 834 -27.24 7.55 -12.06
C PHE A 834 -28.23 6.68 -12.86
N HIS A 835 -29.50 6.66 -12.48
CA HIS A 835 -30.50 5.91 -13.22
C HIS A 835 -30.86 6.59 -14.55
N GLY A 836 -30.21 6.15 -15.65
CA GLY A 836 -30.57 6.53 -17.03
C GLY A 836 -29.51 7.34 -17.81
N ALA A 837 -28.31 7.57 -17.26
CA ALA A 837 -27.22 8.23 -17.99
C ALA A 837 -26.51 7.24 -18.94
N ILE A 838 -26.46 7.57 -20.23
CA ILE A 838 -25.81 6.75 -21.27
C ILE A 838 -24.90 7.59 -22.15
N ILE A 839 -23.76 7.05 -22.59
CA ILE A 839 -22.99 7.66 -23.67
C ILE A 839 -23.60 7.20 -25.00
N PRO A 840 -24.08 8.12 -25.87
CA PRO A 840 -24.58 7.75 -27.18
C PRO A 840 -23.50 7.07 -28.03
N THR A 841 -23.83 5.92 -28.62
CA THR A 841 -22.88 5.10 -29.40
C THR A 841 -22.20 5.88 -30.52
N ASP A 842 -22.93 6.79 -31.18
CA ASP A 842 -22.39 7.62 -32.26
C ASP A 842 -21.39 8.68 -31.73
N ASN A 843 -21.63 9.26 -30.56
CA ASN A 843 -20.70 10.20 -29.94
C ASN A 843 -19.42 9.49 -29.49
N PHE A 844 -19.54 8.30 -28.87
CA PHE A 844 -18.37 7.52 -28.48
C PHE A 844 -17.58 7.04 -29.70
N ARG A 845 -18.25 6.65 -30.79
CA ARG A 845 -17.60 6.31 -32.07
C ARG A 845 -16.72 7.43 -32.59
N LYS A 846 -17.26 8.66 -32.67
CA LYS A 846 -16.53 9.84 -33.16
C LYS A 846 -15.32 10.14 -32.27
N LEU A 847 -15.47 10.00 -30.95
CA LEU A 847 -14.39 10.19 -30.00
C LEU A 847 -13.29 9.12 -30.17
N VAL A 848 -13.65 7.86 -30.29
CA VAL A 848 -12.70 6.75 -30.51
C VAL A 848 -11.93 6.94 -31.81
N MET A 849 -12.58 7.37 -32.89
CA MET A 849 -11.90 7.69 -34.15
C MET A 849 -10.85 8.80 -33.99
N LEU A 850 -11.18 9.86 -33.23
CA LEU A 850 -10.22 10.92 -32.91
C LEU A 850 -9.06 10.39 -32.05
N LEU A 851 -9.34 9.59 -31.03
CA LEU A 851 -8.34 9.01 -30.14
C LEU A 851 -7.37 8.08 -30.87
N LEU A 852 -7.87 7.28 -31.82
CA LEU A 852 -7.04 6.43 -32.71
C LEU A 852 -6.17 7.24 -33.68
N LEU A 853 -6.67 8.39 -34.14
CA LEU A 853 -5.89 9.31 -34.96
C LEU A 853 -4.80 10.01 -34.14
N ALA A 854 -5.11 10.37 -32.90
CA ALA A 854 -4.24 11.08 -31.96
C ALA A 854 -3.25 10.16 -31.20
N ALA A 855 -3.50 8.85 -31.14
CA ALA A 855 -2.64 7.88 -30.45
C ALA A 855 -1.13 7.98 -30.77
N PRO A 856 -0.69 8.18 -32.03
CA PRO A 856 0.72 8.32 -32.36
C PRO A 856 1.31 9.72 -32.13
N LEU A 857 0.54 10.71 -31.67
CA LEU A 857 1.03 12.08 -31.52
C LEU A 857 2.12 12.16 -30.45
N ASP A 858 3.24 12.76 -30.82
CA ASP A 858 4.24 13.27 -29.87
C ASP A 858 3.89 14.71 -29.45
N VAL A 859 4.48 15.20 -28.36
CA VAL A 859 4.19 16.50 -27.71
C VAL A 859 4.31 17.70 -28.66
N GLN A 860 5.05 17.57 -29.76
CA GLN A 860 5.29 18.63 -30.74
C GLN A 860 4.67 18.37 -32.12
N GLU A 861 4.02 17.22 -32.33
CA GLU A 861 3.43 16.84 -33.62
C GLU A 861 1.95 17.22 -33.68
N THR A 862 1.47 17.64 -34.85
CA THR A 862 0.08 18.10 -34.99
C THR A 862 -0.77 17.10 -35.78
N LEU A 863 -2.08 17.10 -35.54
CA LEU A 863 -3.01 16.17 -36.20
C LEU A 863 -3.02 16.30 -37.74
N SER A 864 -2.73 17.48 -38.30
CA SER A 864 -2.68 17.64 -39.76
C SER A 864 -1.60 16.79 -40.45
N GLN A 865 -0.55 16.39 -39.72
CA GLN A 865 0.47 15.47 -40.23
C GLN A 865 -0.10 14.09 -40.58
N TYR A 866 -1.24 13.72 -39.99
CA TYR A 866 -1.94 12.45 -40.20
C TYR A 866 -3.21 12.60 -41.05
N SER A 867 -3.36 13.71 -41.79
CA SER A 867 -4.54 14.00 -42.63
C SER A 867 -4.79 12.97 -43.73
N ASN A 868 -3.76 12.27 -44.19
CA ASN A 868 -3.88 11.15 -45.13
C ASN A 868 -4.71 9.97 -44.56
N ARG A 869 -4.68 9.76 -43.23
CA ARG A 869 -5.39 8.67 -42.54
C ARG A 869 -6.90 8.91 -42.37
N VAL A 870 -7.41 10.06 -42.80
CA VAL A 870 -8.84 10.40 -42.78
C VAL A 870 -9.42 10.58 -44.18
N THR A 871 -8.75 10.05 -45.21
CA THR A 871 -9.18 10.13 -46.61
C THR A 871 -9.32 8.76 -47.25
N GLY A 872 -10.24 8.62 -48.20
CA GLY A 872 -10.42 7.41 -49.00
C GLY A 872 -10.61 6.14 -48.15
N THR A 873 -9.86 5.09 -48.50
CA THR A 873 -9.91 3.77 -47.85
C THR A 873 -9.41 3.78 -46.40
N GLU A 874 -8.49 4.68 -46.03
CA GLU A 874 -7.98 4.79 -44.65
C GLU A 874 -9.08 5.27 -43.69
N LEU A 875 -10.01 6.14 -44.15
CA LEU A 875 -11.17 6.54 -43.35
C LEU A 875 -12.13 5.38 -43.08
N GLU A 876 -12.31 4.49 -44.06
CA GLU A 876 -13.14 3.30 -43.91
C GLU A 876 -12.52 2.30 -42.92
N LEU A 877 -11.19 2.11 -42.99
CA LEU A 877 -10.44 1.32 -42.02
C LEU A 877 -10.55 1.91 -40.62
N LEU A 878 -10.37 3.23 -40.46
CA LEU A 878 -10.54 3.92 -39.18
C LEU A 878 -11.94 3.71 -38.59
N ARG A 879 -12.99 3.83 -39.42
CA ARG A 879 -14.38 3.58 -39.01
C ARG A 879 -14.60 2.12 -38.61
N SER A 880 -14.01 1.18 -39.33
CA SER A 880 -14.08 -0.25 -39.03
C SER A 880 -13.40 -0.56 -37.70
N THR A 881 -12.18 -0.07 -37.47
CA THR A 881 -11.44 -0.24 -36.22
C THR A 881 -12.18 0.35 -35.03
N ALA A 882 -12.74 1.56 -35.17
CA ALA A 882 -13.59 2.15 -34.13
C ALA A 882 -14.85 1.31 -33.88
N GLY A 883 -15.43 0.72 -34.93
CA GLY A 883 -16.54 -0.24 -34.83
C GLY A 883 -16.19 -1.46 -33.97
N CYS A 884 -15.01 -2.05 -34.16
CA CYS A 884 -14.56 -3.20 -33.37
C CYS A 884 -14.41 -2.90 -31.88
N ILE A 885 -13.91 -1.70 -31.54
CA ILE A 885 -13.81 -1.20 -30.16
C ILE A 885 -15.20 -1.00 -29.54
N LEU A 886 -16.15 -0.46 -30.30
CA LEU A 886 -17.51 -0.24 -29.83
C LEU A 886 -18.25 -1.56 -29.51
N SER A 887 -18.03 -2.58 -30.33
CA SER A 887 -18.62 -3.91 -30.13
C SER A 887 -18.21 -4.56 -28.80
N SER A 888 -17.14 -4.10 -28.15
CA SER A 888 -16.75 -4.57 -26.82
C SER A 888 -17.69 -4.08 -25.71
N PHE A 889 -18.35 -2.93 -25.89
CA PHE A 889 -19.21 -2.32 -24.88
C PHE A 889 -20.69 -2.70 -25.03
N VAL A 890 -21.12 -3.02 -26.25
CA VAL A 890 -22.53 -3.06 -26.60
C VAL A 890 -22.78 -4.20 -27.58
N ASP A 891 -23.86 -4.96 -27.35
CA ASP A 891 -24.45 -5.76 -28.41
C ASP A 891 -25.23 -4.81 -29.35
N VAL A 892 -24.69 -4.65 -30.55
CA VAL A 892 -25.12 -3.68 -31.57
C VAL A 892 -26.61 -3.83 -31.92
N GLU A 893 -27.20 -5.00 -31.65
CA GLU A 893 -28.59 -5.33 -31.99
C GLU A 893 -29.60 -4.95 -30.89
N SER A 894 -29.18 -4.69 -29.65
CA SER A 894 -30.11 -4.69 -28.50
C SER A 894 -30.01 -3.52 -27.50
N SER A 895 -29.01 -2.62 -27.59
CA SER A 895 -28.78 -1.61 -26.55
C SER A 895 -28.73 -0.14 -27.05
N PRO A 896 -29.35 0.81 -26.30
CA PRO A 896 -29.47 2.22 -26.70
C PRO A 896 -28.19 3.07 -26.51
N GLY A 897 -27.17 2.57 -25.81
CA GLY A 897 -25.92 3.31 -25.54
C GLY A 897 -25.03 2.61 -24.50
N ILE A 898 -23.92 3.24 -24.12
CA ILE A 898 -22.98 2.67 -23.14
C ILE A 898 -23.34 3.15 -21.74
N ARG A 899 -23.65 2.20 -20.84
CA ARG A 899 -23.95 2.48 -19.42
C ARG A 899 -22.68 2.60 -18.59
N TYR A 900 -22.76 3.33 -17.47
CA TYR A 900 -21.60 3.53 -16.59
C TYR A 900 -21.01 2.22 -16.04
N ARG A 901 -21.85 1.25 -15.63
CA ARG A 901 -21.38 -0.06 -15.13
C ARG A 901 -20.56 -0.82 -16.18
N GLN A 902 -20.99 -0.80 -17.44
CA GLN A 902 -20.24 -1.40 -18.54
C GLN A 902 -18.93 -0.65 -18.77
N PHE A 903 -18.98 0.69 -18.77
CA PHE A 903 -17.81 1.54 -18.94
C PHE A 903 -16.75 1.33 -17.84
N LYS A 904 -17.15 1.35 -16.56
CA LYS A 904 -16.29 1.14 -15.37
C LYS A 904 -15.59 -0.23 -15.40
N THR A 905 -16.30 -1.27 -15.83
CA THR A 905 -15.78 -2.64 -15.84
C THR A 905 -14.85 -2.92 -17.03
N ILE A 906 -15.18 -2.40 -18.22
CA ILE A 906 -14.45 -2.70 -19.46
C ILE A 906 -13.18 -1.84 -19.61
N MET A 907 -13.25 -0.55 -19.28
CA MET A 907 -12.17 0.41 -19.52
C MET A 907 -10.82 -0.02 -18.93
N PRO A 908 -10.71 -0.47 -17.66
CA PRO A 908 -9.42 -0.79 -17.06
C PRO A 908 -8.70 -2.00 -17.68
N VAL A 909 -9.45 -2.94 -18.26
CA VAL A 909 -8.91 -4.21 -18.78
C VAL A 909 -8.68 -4.12 -20.29
N LEU A 910 -9.67 -3.66 -21.05
CA LEU A 910 -9.58 -3.64 -22.52
C LEU A 910 -8.92 -2.38 -23.05
N PHE A 911 -9.04 -1.26 -22.33
CA PHE A 911 -8.66 0.07 -22.85
C PHE A 911 -7.91 0.95 -21.83
N PRO A 912 -6.93 0.41 -21.07
CA PRO A 912 -6.26 1.17 -20.00
C PRO A 912 -5.56 2.44 -20.50
N ASN A 913 -5.16 2.50 -21.78
CA ASN A 913 -4.45 3.63 -22.37
C ASN A 913 -5.30 4.49 -23.33
N LEU A 914 -6.61 4.24 -23.46
CA LEU A 914 -7.45 4.90 -24.48
C LEU A 914 -7.43 6.43 -24.40
N PHE A 915 -7.41 6.99 -23.20
CA PHE A 915 -7.42 8.44 -23.00
C PHE A 915 -6.03 9.08 -22.94
N ASN A 916 -4.95 8.30 -23.06
CA ASN A 916 -3.59 8.84 -23.04
C ASN A 916 -3.32 9.77 -24.23
N SER A 917 -3.99 9.57 -25.37
CA SER A 917 -3.89 10.43 -26.54
C SER A 917 -4.33 11.88 -26.25
N PHE A 918 -5.17 12.12 -25.23
CA PHE A 918 -5.51 13.48 -24.81
C PHE A 918 -4.33 14.22 -24.19
N ASN A 919 -3.36 13.52 -23.59
CA ASN A 919 -2.20 14.18 -22.99
C ASN A 919 -1.43 14.94 -24.08
N ALA A 920 -1.03 14.24 -25.15
CA ALA A 920 -0.33 14.87 -26.27
C ALA A 920 -1.16 15.97 -26.94
N LEU A 921 -2.46 15.70 -27.18
CA LEU A 921 -3.35 16.65 -27.86
C LEU A 921 -3.53 17.96 -27.08
N PHE A 922 -3.67 17.91 -25.76
CA PHE A 922 -3.90 19.12 -24.94
C PHE A 922 -2.61 19.78 -24.45
N GLU A 923 -1.45 19.10 -24.48
CA GLU A 923 -0.16 19.72 -24.19
C GLU A 923 0.25 20.77 -25.23
N HIS A 924 -0.31 20.76 -26.44
CA HIS A 924 -0.12 21.84 -27.42
C HIS A 924 -0.49 23.23 -26.91
N PHE A 925 -1.38 23.35 -25.93
CA PHE A 925 -1.70 24.64 -25.31
C PHE A 925 -0.54 25.18 -24.45
N LEU A 926 0.47 24.37 -24.14
CA LEU A 926 1.61 24.73 -23.27
C LEU A 926 2.86 25.16 -24.04
N PHE A 927 2.81 25.16 -25.37
CA PHE A 927 3.92 25.56 -26.22
C PHE A 927 3.54 26.75 -27.11
N SER A 928 3.82 27.97 -26.64
CA SER A 928 3.61 29.16 -27.47
C SER A 928 4.63 29.23 -28.60
N LYS A 929 4.14 29.36 -29.84
CA LYS A 929 4.98 29.61 -31.03
C LYS A 929 5.61 31.02 -31.02
N ASN A 930 5.16 31.92 -30.14
CA ASN A 930 5.69 33.28 -30.02
C ASN A 930 6.87 33.38 -29.03
N LEU A 931 7.19 32.29 -28.31
CA LEU A 931 8.20 32.26 -27.27
C LEU A 931 9.55 31.74 -27.82
N ASP A 932 10.39 32.63 -28.34
CA ASP A 932 11.74 32.29 -28.82
C ASP A 932 12.81 32.54 -27.75
N LEU A 933 13.20 31.47 -27.04
CA LEU A 933 14.21 31.50 -25.98
C LEU A 933 15.66 31.57 -26.51
N SER A 934 15.87 31.45 -27.83
CA SER A 934 17.22 31.52 -28.43
C SER A 934 17.77 32.95 -28.54
N ARG A 935 16.93 33.96 -28.32
CA ARG A 935 17.34 35.38 -28.32
C ARG A 935 17.87 35.81 -26.95
N ARG A 936 19.10 35.42 -26.61
CA ARG A 936 19.84 36.08 -25.52
C ARG A 936 21.19 36.58 -26.00
N ASN A 937 21.29 37.92 -26.08
CA ASN A 937 22.47 38.75 -26.36
C ASN A 937 23.25 38.45 -27.64
N GLU A 938 23.02 39.26 -28.68
CA GLU A 938 24.10 40.06 -29.27
C GLU A 938 23.55 41.14 -30.22
N THR A 939 24.09 42.35 -30.06
CA THR A 939 24.18 43.35 -31.11
C THR A 939 24.96 42.79 -32.29
N SER A 940 24.30 42.12 -33.24
CA SER A 940 24.72 42.10 -34.64
C SER A 940 23.60 41.60 -35.55
N SER A 941 23.41 42.30 -36.65
CA SER A 941 22.51 41.95 -37.73
C SER A 941 22.91 40.63 -38.39
N ARG A 942 22.05 39.60 -38.33
CA ARG A 942 21.94 38.63 -39.43
C ARG A 942 20.59 37.93 -39.41
N SER A 943 19.85 38.08 -40.50
CA SER A 943 18.74 37.23 -40.89
C SER A 943 19.22 35.77 -41.01
N GLN A 944 18.80 34.92 -40.08
CA GLN A 944 18.81 33.48 -40.28
C GLN A 944 17.38 32.99 -40.34
N GLN A 945 17.00 32.49 -41.51
CA GLN A 945 15.79 31.72 -41.76
C GLN A 945 15.77 30.53 -40.79
N ASN A 946 14.64 30.33 -40.11
CA ASN A 946 14.39 29.11 -39.36
C ASN A 946 14.59 27.90 -40.30
N PRO A 947 15.37 26.88 -39.89
CA PRO A 947 15.49 25.66 -40.67
C PRO A 947 14.11 25.03 -40.82
N ALA A 948 13.79 24.57 -42.04
CA ALA A 948 12.54 23.87 -42.32
C ALA A 948 12.35 22.69 -41.35
N PRO A 949 11.11 22.42 -40.90
CA PRO A 949 10.84 21.32 -39.98
C PRO A 949 11.35 20.01 -40.58
N LYS A 950 12.11 19.24 -39.79
CA LYS A 950 12.57 17.91 -40.18
C LYS A 950 11.34 17.05 -40.52
N PRO A 951 11.36 16.27 -41.61
CA PRO A 951 10.25 15.37 -41.94
C PRO A 951 10.06 14.36 -40.81
N ALA A 952 8.81 14.21 -40.35
CA ALA A 952 8.43 13.25 -39.31
C ALA A 952 8.75 11.82 -39.75
N GLN A 953 9.26 11.00 -38.83
CA GLN A 953 9.54 9.59 -39.12
C GLN A 953 8.21 8.83 -39.32
N PRO A 954 8.14 7.89 -40.28
CA PRO A 954 6.94 7.10 -40.49
C PRO A 954 6.61 6.24 -39.26
N LEU A 955 5.32 6.09 -38.94
CA LEU A 955 4.85 5.32 -37.77
C LEU A 955 5.26 3.86 -37.82
N LEU A 956 5.12 3.28 -39.02
CA LEU A 956 5.60 1.97 -39.39
C LEU A 956 6.61 2.14 -40.52
N SER A 957 7.76 1.49 -40.39
CA SER A 957 8.77 1.47 -41.46
C SER A 957 8.30 0.69 -42.70
N ASP A 958 7.37 -0.22 -42.49
CA ASP A 958 6.80 -1.13 -43.49
C ASP A 958 5.34 -1.42 -43.11
N LYS A 959 4.42 -1.47 -44.09
CA LYS A 959 3.00 -1.75 -43.82
C LYS A 959 2.74 -3.24 -43.98
N GLY A 960 2.13 -3.86 -42.96
CA GLY A 960 1.65 -5.24 -43.04
C GLY A 960 0.36 -5.37 -43.84
N ASP A 961 0.08 -6.60 -44.22
CA ASP A 961 -1.24 -7.06 -44.67
C ASP A 961 -2.25 -7.02 -43.52
N ILE A 962 -1.80 -7.33 -42.29
CA ILE A 962 -2.59 -7.20 -41.06
C ILE A 962 -2.25 -5.89 -40.35
N LEU A 963 -1.01 -5.71 -39.88
CA LEU A 963 -0.65 -4.54 -39.07
C LEU A 963 -0.50 -3.28 -39.94
N ASN A 964 -1.57 -2.49 -40.00
CA ASN A 964 -1.56 -1.13 -40.54
C ASN A 964 -1.56 -0.06 -39.43
N ASP A 965 -1.49 1.22 -39.81
CA ASP A 965 -1.41 2.35 -38.88
C ASP A 965 -2.61 2.41 -37.91
N HIS A 966 -3.81 1.99 -38.35
CA HIS A 966 -5.02 1.97 -37.51
C HIS A 966 -5.03 0.80 -36.52
N MET A 967 -4.56 -0.37 -36.94
CA MET A 967 -4.42 -1.53 -36.05
C MET A 967 -3.29 -1.34 -35.04
N LEU A 968 -2.19 -0.69 -35.43
CA LEU A 968 -1.15 -0.29 -34.48
C LEU A 968 -1.70 0.67 -33.42
N ALA A 969 -2.52 1.64 -33.83
CA ALA A 969 -3.21 2.53 -32.90
C ALA A 969 -4.16 1.75 -31.96
N GLN A 970 -4.92 0.78 -32.48
CA GLN A 970 -5.79 -0.09 -31.66
C GLN A 970 -4.98 -0.92 -30.64
N VAL A 971 -3.83 -1.46 -31.03
CA VAL A 971 -2.94 -2.22 -30.14
C VAL A 971 -2.35 -1.34 -29.03
N SER A 972 -2.04 -0.08 -29.35
CA SER A 972 -1.52 0.89 -28.36
C SER A 972 -2.52 1.27 -27.25
N LEU A 973 -3.80 0.91 -27.39
CA LEU A 973 -4.83 1.20 -26.39
C LEU A 973 -4.72 0.30 -25.15
N PHE A 974 -4.09 -0.87 -25.26
CA PHE A 974 -3.95 -1.84 -24.17
C PHE A 974 -2.52 -2.31 -23.94
N LEU A 975 -1.62 -2.19 -24.92
CA LEU A 975 -0.18 -2.31 -24.72
C LEU A 975 0.41 -0.92 -24.41
N PRO A 976 1.50 -0.82 -23.62
CA PRO A 976 2.11 0.46 -23.25
C PRO A 976 2.52 1.28 -24.50
N GLY A 977 1.80 2.38 -24.75
CA GLY A 977 1.60 2.94 -26.09
C GLY A 977 2.61 3.97 -26.63
N SER A 978 3.53 4.54 -25.84
CA SER A 978 4.53 5.49 -26.40
C SER A 978 5.77 4.82 -27.01
N SER A 979 5.94 3.51 -26.79
CA SER A 979 7.12 2.76 -27.23
C SER A 979 6.88 1.87 -28.45
N LEU A 980 5.63 1.76 -28.95
CA LEU A 980 5.31 0.93 -30.12
C LEU A 980 5.47 1.70 -31.43
N PHE A 981 4.97 2.94 -31.48
CA PHE A 981 5.11 3.78 -32.67
C PHE A 981 6.60 4.00 -32.98
N ARG A 982 6.99 3.82 -34.26
CA ARG A 982 8.37 3.98 -34.78
C ARG A 982 9.38 2.91 -34.33
N ARG A 983 9.02 2.00 -33.42
CA ARG A 983 9.90 0.94 -32.87
C ARG A 983 9.43 -0.48 -33.21
N VAL A 984 8.33 -0.60 -33.93
CA VAL A 984 7.85 -1.88 -34.45
C VAL A 984 8.50 -2.17 -35.81
N ARG A 985 8.96 -3.41 -36.00
CA ARG A 985 9.64 -3.88 -37.22
C ARG A 985 9.11 -5.24 -37.64
N ARG A 986 8.84 -5.43 -38.93
CA ARG A 986 8.34 -6.70 -39.46
C ARG A 986 9.45 -7.74 -39.44
N LEU A 987 9.23 -8.88 -38.77
CA LEU A 987 10.17 -10.00 -38.70
C LEU A 987 9.78 -11.11 -39.66
N TYR A 988 8.48 -11.38 -39.78
CA TYR A 988 7.94 -12.47 -40.59
C TYR A 988 6.59 -12.08 -41.20
N SER A 989 6.39 -12.44 -42.48
CA SER A 989 5.10 -12.41 -43.18
C SER A 989 4.93 -13.74 -43.91
N GLY A 990 3.83 -14.45 -43.67
CA GLY A 990 3.53 -15.72 -44.32
C GLY A 990 3.47 -15.62 -45.85
N ASN A 991 2.97 -14.50 -46.38
CA ASN A 991 2.84 -14.27 -47.83
C ASN A 991 4.19 -14.09 -48.53
N GLU A 992 5.20 -13.57 -47.82
CA GLU A 992 6.54 -13.34 -48.38
C GLU A 992 7.51 -14.49 -48.09
N ALA A 993 7.45 -15.04 -46.88
CA ALA A 993 8.40 -16.03 -46.38
C ALA A 993 7.88 -17.48 -46.49
N GLY A 994 6.61 -17.67 -46.88
CA GLY A 994 5.92 -18.96 -46.98
C GLY A 994 5.43 -19.48 -45.62
N PHE A 995 4.26 -20.14 -45.64
CA PHE A 995 3.60 -20.72 -44.47
C PHE A 995 4.27 -22.05 -44.04
N SER A 996 5.43 -21.96 -43.38
CA SER A 996 6.10 -23.14 -42.81
C SER A 996 6.80 -22.86 -41.48
N MET A 997 6.76 -23.84 -40.58
CA MET A 997 7.43 -23.81 -39.27
C MET A 997 8.96 -23.59 -39.37
N GLY A 998 9.58 -24.00 -40.48
CA GLY A 998 11.01 -23.77 -40.74
C GLY A 998 11.32 -22.30 -41.05
N SER A 999 10.54 -21.71 -41.96
CA SER A 999 10.67 -20.30 -42.32
C SER A 999 10.40 -19.38 -41.13
N PHE A 1000 9.31 -19.64 -40.40
CA PHE A 1000 8.94 -18.92 -39.19
C PHE A 1000 10.06 -18.88 -38.15
N GLU A 1001 10.62 -20.05 -37.80
CA GLU A 1001 11.72 -20.15 -36.84
C GLU A 1001 12.92 -19.29 -37.25
N SER A 1002 13.38 -19.44 -38.49
CA SER A 1002 14.58 -18.75 -38.98
C SER A 1002 14.47 -17.23 -38.92
N LYS A 1003 13.26 -16.70 -39.10
CA LYS A 1003 13.00 -15.26 -39.13
C LYS A 1003 12.72 -14.68 -37.75
N VAL A 1004 12.08 -15.45 -36.87
CA VAL A 1004 11.54 -14.94 -35.59
C VAL A 1004 12.46 -15.24 -34.40
N PHE A 1005 13.10 -16.41 -34.33
CA PHE A 1005 13.75 -16.89 -33.09
C PHE A 1005 15.01 -16.14 -32.67
N HIS A 1006 15.57 -15.34 -33.58
CA HIS A 1006 16.78 -14.56 -33.32
C HIS A 1006 16.50 -13.19 -32.71
N TRP A 1007 15.25 -12.72 -32.78
CA TRP A 1007 14.84 -11.48 -32.15
C TRP A 1007 14.87 -11.59 -30.62
N ARG A 1008 15.44 -10.58 -29.95
CA ARG A 1008 15.70 -10.60 -28.49
C ARG A 1008 14.84 -9.62 -27.68
N ALA A 1009 14.03 -8.82 -28.35
CA ALA A 1009 13.05 -7.94 -27.71
C ALA A 1009 11.65 -8.57 -27.81
N PRO A 1010 10.62 -7.96 -27.20
CA PRO A 1010 9.24 -8.44 -27.31
C PRO A 1010 8.77 -8.58 -28.76
N THR A 1011 7.79 -9.45 -28.99
CA THR A 1011 7.18 -9.68 -30.30
C THR A 1011 5.66 -9.62 -30.24
N LEU A 1012 5.07 -9.07 -31.29
CA LEU A 1012 3.64 -9.05 -31.56
C LEU A 1012 3.36 -10.01 -32.72
N LEU A 1013 2.63 -11.09 -32.47
CA LEU A 1013 2.15 -12.02 -33.50
C LEU A 1013 0.69 -11.70 -33.81
N LEU A 1014 0.35 -11.68 -35.10
CA LEU A 1014 -1.01 -11.43 -35.59
C LEU A 1014 -1.39 -12.48 -36.63
N VAL A 1015 -2.61 -12.99 -36.52
CA VAL A 1015 -3.17 -13.95 -37.47
C VAL A 1015 -4.58 -13.51 -37.86
N SER A 1016 -4.86 -13.51 -39.17
CA SER A 1016 -6.20 -13.23 -39.69
C SER A 1016 -6.65 -14.36 -40.59
N GLY A 1017 -7.95 -14.65 -40.55
CA GLY A 1017 -8.52 -15.76 -41.28
C GLY A 1017 -10.03 -15.69 -41.47
N THR A 1018 -10.53 -16.64 -42.24
CA THR A 1018 -11.95 -16.83 -42.55
C THR A 1018 -12.53 -17.99 -41.75
N LEU A 1019 -13.65 -17.76 -41.05
CA LEU A 1019 -14.31 -18.78 -40.23
C LEU A 1019 -14.78 -19.96 -41.09
N LEU A 1020 -14.52 -21.17 -40.58
CA LEU A 1020 -14.97 -22.42 -41.18
C LEU A 1020 -16.43 -22.70 -40.85
N ALA A 1021 -17.14 -23.31 -41.81
CA ALA A 1021 -18.48 -23.85 -41.58
C ALA A 1021 -18.45 -24.99 -40.53
N ASP A 1022 -19.54 -25.13 -39.76
CA ASP A 1022 -19.66 -26.17 -38.72
C ASP A 1022 -19.61 -27.60 -39.29
N THR A 1023 -20.04 -27.76 -40.55
CA THR A 1023 -19.89 -29.00 -41.31
C THR A 1023 -18.70 -28.89 -42.27
N PRO A 1024 -17.62 -29.68 -42.07
CA PRO A 1024 -16.47 -29.61 -42.96
C PRO A 1024 -16.85 -30.10 -44.36
N HIS A 1025 -16.55 -29.29 -45.37
CA HIS A 1025 -16.60 -29.72 -46.76
C HIS A 1025 -15.28 -30.48 -47.03
N GLY A 1026 -15.36 -31.72 -47.53
CA GLY A 1026 -14.24 -32.67 -47.53
C GLY A 1026 -12.90 -32.11 -48.09
N GLY A 1027 -11.77 -32.71 -47.67
CA GLY A 1027 -10.42 -32.26 -48.04
C GLY A 1027 -9.54 -31.99 -46.81
N GLN A 1028 -8.61 -31.03 -46.91
CA GLN A 1028 -7.72 -30.63 -45.81
C GLN A 1028 -8.50 -30.08 -44.59
N GLN A 1029 -9.65 -29.43 -44.81
CA GLN A 1029 -10.53 -28.94 -43.74
C GLN A 1029 -11.08 -30.08 -42.87
N ALA A 1030 -11.48 -31.20 -43.47
CA ALA A 1030 -11.95 -32.38 -42.74
C ALA A 1030 -10.80 -33.04 -41.95
N ALA A 1031 -9.62 -33.13 -42.55
CA ALA A 1031 -8.42 -33.63 -41.87
C ALA A 1031 -8.05 -32.77 -40.65
N PHE A 1032 -8.11 -31.44 -40.76
CA PHE A 1032 -7.91 -30.54 -39.62
C PHE A 1032 -8.99 -30.71 -38.55
N ALA A 1033 -10.27 -30.82 -38.94
CA ALA A 1033 -11.36 -31.05 -38.00
C ALA A 1033 -11.18 -32.36 -37.20
N ASP A 1034 -10.68 -33.42 -37.82
CA ASP A 1034 -10.37 -34.71 -37.18
C ASP A 1034 -9.21 -34.62 -36.18
N THR A 1035 -8.31 -33.64 -36.33
CA THR A 1035 -7.22 -33.38 -35.36
C THR A 1035 -7.68 -32.58 -34.14
N LEU A 1036 -8.93 -32.10 -34.09
CA LEU A 1036 -9.48 -31.36 -32.96
C LEU A 1036 -10.55 -32.17 -32.23
N PRO A 1037 -10.80 -31.90 -30.93
CA PRO A 1037 -11.99 -32.41 -30.26
C PRO A 1037 -13.27 -31.99 -30.99
N THR A 1038 -14.39 -32.67 -30.77
CA THR A 1038 -15.69 -32.26 -31.32
C THR A 1038 -16.01 -30.82 -30.91
N LYS A 1039 -16.50 -30.01 -31.86
CA LYS A 1039 -16.82 -28.60 -31.59
C LYS A 1039 -17.99 -28.54 -30.61
N ARG A 1040 -17.75 -27.98 -29.42
CA ARG A 1040 -18.74 -27.88 -28.32
C ARG A 1040 -19.44 -26.52 -28.26
N PHE A 1041 -18.79 -25.48 -28.77
CA PHE A 1041 -19.23 -24.10 -28.62
C PHE A 1041 -19.51 -23.45 -29.99
N PRO A 1042 -20.47 -22.51 -30.08
CA PRO A 1042 -20.74 -21.78 -31.31
C PRO A 1042 -19.60 -20.81 -31.65
N ASN A 1043 -19.64 -20.20 -32.85
CA ASN A 1043 -18.71 -19.12 -33.19
C ASN A 1043 -18.94 -17.89 -32.31
N GLY A 1044 -17.88 -17.14 -32.01
CA GLY A 1044 -17.92 -15.98 -31.13
C GLY A 1044 -18.57 -14.73 -31.74
N SER A 1045 -18.83 -14.73 -33.05
CA SER A 1045 -19.53 -13.65 -33.73
C SER A 1045 -20.21 -14.13 -35.02
N LYS A 1046 -21.07 -13.27 -35.59
CA LYS A 1046 -21.69 -13.48 -36.91
C LYS A 1046 -20.77 -13.09 -38.09
N SER A 1047 -19.58 -12.55 -37.84
CA SER A 1047 -18.63 -12.16 -38.89
C SER A 1047 -18.04 -13.39 -39.57
N THR A 1048 -17.73 -13.30 -40.86
CA THR A 1048 -17.01 -14.35 -41.59
C THR A 1048 -15.50 -14.30 -41.37
N ARG A 1049 -14.95 -13.16 -40.92
CA ARG A 1049 -13.51 -12.98 -40.69
C ARG A 1049 -13.19 -12.74 -39.23
N VAL A 1050 -11.99 -13.17 -38.82
CA VAL A 1050 -11.42 -12.97 -37.49
C VAL A 1050 -9.97 -12.51 -37.56
N THR A 1051 -9.54 -11.76 -36.54
CA THR A 1051 -8.14 -11.40 -36.35
C THR A 1051 -7.76 -11.51 -34.89
N TYR A 1052 -6.82 -12.40 -34.59
CA TYR A 1052 -6.28 -12.66 -33.27
C TYR A 1052 -4.82 -12.26 -33.20
N GLY A 1053 -4.33 -12.00 -31.99
CA GLY A 1053 -2.92 -11.71 -31.79
C GLY A 1053 -2.42 -12.03 -30.39
N VAL A 1054 -1.11 -12.11 -30.28
CA VAL A 1054 -0.41 -12.41 -29.02
C VAL A 1054 0.79 -11.49 -28.89
N TYR A 1055 0.89 -10.82 -27.75
CA TYR A 1055 2.08 -10.09 -27.34
C TYR A 1055 2.90 -10.95 -26.39
N ILE A 1056 4.18 -11.15 -26.72
CA ILE A 1056 5.10 -12.01 -25.98
C ILE A 1056 6.34 -11.19 -25.65
N ARG A 1057 6.64 -11.05 -24.37
CA ARG A 1057 7.80 -10.28 -23.93
C ARG A 1057 9.10 -11.06 -23.99
N GLN A 1058 9.03 -12.36 -23.71
CA GLN A 1058 10.20 -13.22 -23.73
C GLN A 1058 10.65 -13.58 -25.15
N PRO A 1059 11.96 -13.71 -25.41
CA PRO A 1059 12.47 -14.22 -26.67
C PRO A 1059 11.98 -15.65 -26.95
N TRP A 1060 11.71 -15.94 -28.22
CA TRP A 1060 11.29 -17.26 -28.71
C TRP A 1060 12.35 -18.34 -28.45
N LYS A 1061 11.89 -19.55 -28.09
CA LYS A 1061 12.75 -20.69 -27.73
C LYS A 1061 12.19 -22.01 -28.26
N HIS A 1062 13.07 -22.96 -28.57
CA HIS A 1062 12.67 -24.34 -28.82
C HIS A 1062 12.35 -25.01 -27.50
N THR A 1063 11.11 -25.45 -27.36
CA THR A 1063 10.71 -26.21 -26.19
C THR A 1063 10.03 -27.50 -26.62
N HIS A 1064 10.54 -28.62 -26.11
CA HIS A 1064 9.99 -29.95 -26.36
C HIS A 1064 9.36 -30.54 -25.09
N LYS A 1065 9.33 -29.77 -24.00
CA LYS A 1065 8.90 -30.19 -22.65
C LYS A 1065 8.07 -29.15 -21.89
N GLU A 1066 8.26 -27.86 -22.14
CA GLU A 1066 7.72 -26.76 -21.30
C GLU A 1066 7.25 -25.58 -22.17
N CYS A 1067 6.28 -24.81 -21.71
CA CYS A 1067 5.87 -23.56 -22.34
C CYS A 1067 6.84 -22.42 -21.99
N PHE A 1068 6.85 -21.34 -22.78
CA PHE A 1068 7.58 -20.10 -22.47
C PHE A 1068 6.63 -18.89 -22.51
N GLY A 1069 7.07 -17.76 -21.97
CA GLY A 1069 6.23 -16.57 -21.77
C GLY A 1069 6.30 -16.07 -20.32
N ASP A 1070 5.64 -14.95 -20.04
CA ASP A 1070 5.53 -14.37 -18.69
C ASP A 1070 4.15 -13.78 -18.43
N SER A 1071 3.91 -13.31 -17.20
CA SER A 1071 2.64 -12.68 -16.79
C SER A 1071 2.31 -11.37 -17.52
N GLU A 1072 3.23 -10.84 -18.32
CA GLU A 1072 3.01 -9.67 -19.18
C GLU A 1072 2.61 -10.08 -20.61
N SER A 1073 2.50 -11.38 -20.89
CA SER A 1073 2.01 -11.88 -22.16
C SER A 1073 0.50 -11.66 -22.27
N VAL A 1074 0.03 -11.27 -23.45
CA VAL A 1074 -1.37 -10.90 -23.66
C VAL A 1074 -1.88 -11.56 -24.93
N LEU A 1075 -2.95 -12.35 -24.80
CA LEU A 1075 -3.73 -12.85 -25.93
C LEU A 1075 -4.88 -11.87 -26.18
N PHE A 1076 -5.18 -11.55 -27.44
CA PHE A 1076 -6.22 -10.57 -27.75
C PHE A 1076 -6.88 -10.84 -29.11
N GLN A 1077 -8.06 -10.26 -29.29
CA GLN A 1077 -8.80 -10.22 -30.54
C GLN A 1077 -8.92 -8.77 -31.00
N LEU A 1078 -8.60 -8.49 -32.26
CA LEU A 1078 -8.73 -7.14 -32.84
C LEU A 1078 -9.99 -7.01 -33.70
N PHE A 1079 -10.43 -8.11 -34.33
CA PHE A 1079 -11.58 -8.15 -35.23
C PHE A 1079 -12.37 -9.47 -35.06
N PRO A 1080 -13.71 -9.45 -35.11
CA PRO A 1080 -14.59 -8.27 -35.31
C PRO A 1080 -14.93 -7.52 -34.01
N VAL A 1081 -14.70 -8.13 -32.86
CA VAL A 1081 -14.88 -7.54 -31.54
C VAL A 1081 -13.52 -7.39 -30.88
N HIS A 1082 -13.20 -6.21 -30.37
CA HIS A 1082 -11.97 -6.02 -29.64
C HIS A 1082 -12.07 -6.68 -28.26
N ASP A 1083 -11.10 -7.50 -27.90
CA ASP A 1083 -11.07 -8.18 -26.60
C ASP A 1083 -9.64 -8.49 -26.19
N VAL A 1084 -9.39 -8.50 -24.89
CA VAL A 1084 -8.05 -8.66 -24.32
C VAL A 1084 -8.15 -9.68 -23.19
N PHE A 1085 -7.27 -10.68 -23.26
CA PHE A 1085 -7.18 -11.81 -22.35
C PHE A 1085 -5.81 -11.78 -21.67
N PRO A 1086 -5.69 -11.12 -20.49
CA PRO A 1086 -4.42 -11.04 -19.76
C PRO A 1086 -3.94 -12.42 -19.31
N ALA A 1087 -2.62 -12.63 -19.29
CA ALA A 1087 -2.03 -13.85 -18.73
C ALA A 1087 -2.45 -14.08 -17.27
N SER A 1088 -2.73 -15.34 -16.94
CA SER A 1088 -2.99 -15.82 -15.58
C SER A 1088 -1.68 -16.17 -14.89
N THR A 1089 -1.53 -15.83 -13.61
CA THR A 1089 -0.38 -16.28 -12.81
C THR A 1089 -0.54 -17.70 -12.27
N ILE A 1090 -1.73 -18.30 -12.45
CA ILE A 1090 -2.07 -19.64 -11.94
C ILE A 1090 -1.60 -20.73 -12.90
N ASN A 1091 -1.75 -20.52 -14.21
CA ASN A 1091 -1.29 -21.44 -15.24
C ASN A 1091 -0.30 -20.73 -16.17
N THR A 1092 0.88 -21.32 -16.34
CA THR A 1092 2.01 -20.76 -17.10
C THR A 1092 2.19 -21.37 -18.50
N ASP A 1093 1.19 -22.11 -18.98
CA ASP A 1093 1.14 -22.69 -20.33
C ASP A 1093 0.88 -21.60 -21.41
N TYR A 1094 1.70 -20.55 -21.43
CA TYR A 1094 1.47 -19.35 -22.25
C TYR A 1094 1.75 -19.59 -23.73
N VAL A 1095 2.95 -20.09 -24.09
CA VAL A 1095 3.37 -20.32 -25.48
C VAL A 1095 4.08 -21.66 -25.62
N ALA A 1096 3.69 -22.46 -26.62
CA ALA A 1096 4.40 -23.68 -27.01
C ALA A 1096 4.64 -23.72 -28.52
N PHE A 1097 5.87 -24.09 -28.93
CA PHE A 1097 6.25 -24.25 -30.33
C PHE A 1097 6.87 -25.63 -30.55
N THR A 1098 6.14 -26.53 -31.20
CA THR A 1098 6.50 -27.94 -31.35
C THR A 1098 6.75 -28.30 -32.82
N LYS A 1099 7.92 -28.90 -33.13
CA LYS A 1099 8.31 -29.34 -34.48
C LYS A 1099 8.29 -30.88 -34.64
N PRO A 1100 8.15 -31.41 -35.87
CA PRO A 1100 8.37 -32.84 -36.16
C PRO A 1100 9.77 -33.31 -35.71
N PRO A 1101 9.94 -34.55 -35.20
CA PRO A 1101 8.99 -35.67 -35.19
C PRO A 1101 8.12 -35.76 -33.92
N GLY A 1102 7.88 -34.64 -33.22
CA GLY A 1102 7.01 -34.61 -32.03
C GLY A 1102 5.59 -35.11 -32.31
N ASN A 1103 4.90 -35.63 -31.29
CA ASN A 1103 3.61 -36.31 -31.46
C ASN A 1103 2.51 -35.45 -32.10
N GLN A 1104 2.59 -34.11 -32.05
CA GLN A 1104 1.63 -33.17 -32.65
C GLN A 1104 2.32 -31.80 -32.87
N PRO A 1105 2.90 -31.51 -34.06
CA PRO A 1105 3.56 -30.23 -34.33
C PRO A 1105 2.53 -29.10 -34.42
N CYS A 1106 2.73 -28.02 -33.66
CA CYS A 1106 1.84 -26.86 -33.66
C CYS A 1106 2.52 -25.65 -33.00
N LEU A 1107 1.94 -24.48 -33.20
CA LEU A 1107 2.19 -23.27 -32.41
C LEU A 1107 0.93 -22.99 -31.60
N SER A 1108 1.01 -23.09 -30.27
CA SER A 1108 -0.13 -22.88 -29.39
C SER A 1108 0.13 -21.80 -28.34
N PHE A 1109 -0.93 -21.09 -28.00
CA PHE A 1109 -0.99 -20.07 -26.97
C PHE A 1109 -2.08 -20.46 -25.99
N GLY A 1110 -1.74 -20.58 -24.71
CA GLY A 1110 -2.71 -20.87 -23.66
C GLY A 1110 -3.16 -22.34 -23.58
N SER A 1111 -2.45 -23.24 -24.26
CA SER A 1111 -2.72 -24.68 -24.26
C SER A 1111 -1.53 -25.44 -23.66
N PRO A 1112 -1.78 -26.52 -22.90
CA PRO A 1112 -0.72 -27.29 -22.28
C PRO A 1112 0.17 -27.97 -23.32
N HIS A 1113 1.44 -28.19 -22.97
CA HIS A 1113 2.39 -28.87 -23.85
C HIS A 1113 1.96 -30.32 -24.16
N PRO A 1114 2.05 -30.80 -25.41
CA PRO A 1114 1.71 -32.17 -25.78
C PRO A 1114 2.58 -33.19 -25.01
N ARG A 1115 1.98 -34.01 -24.14
CA ARG A 1115 2.72 -35.02 -23.35
C ARG A 1115 2.92 -36.31 -24.16
N PRO A 1116 4.14 -36.89 -24.18
CA PRO A 1116 4.34 -38.21 -24.79
C PRO A 1116 3.62 -39.29 -23.96
N SER A 1117 2.58 -39.90 -24.54
CA SER A 1117 1.84 -41.01 -23.92
C SER A 1117 2.73 -42.26 -23.81
N LYS A 1118 2.72 -42.92 -22.63
CA LYS A 1118 3.37 -44.24 -22.39
C LYS A 1118 2.53 -45.41 -22.91
N SER A 1119 1.32 -45.17 -23.41
CA SER A 1119 0.43 -46.20 -23.96
C SER A 1119 0.48 -46.20 -25.49
N SER A 1120 0.37 -47.36 -26.13
CA SER A 1120 0.48 -47.51 -27.59
C SER A 1120 -0.67 -46.88 -28.41
N ARG A 1121 -1.61 -46.17 -27.76
CA ARG A 1121 -2.64 -45.38 -28.43
C ARG A 1121 -2.10 -43.96 -28.62
N ARG A 1122 -1.82 -43.59 -29.88
CA ARG A 1122 -1.56 -42.21 -30.27
C ARG A 1122 -2.79 -41.39 -29.93
N ASP A 1123 -2.65 -40.38 -29.08
CA ASP A 1123 -3.68 -39.35 -28.93
C ASP A 1123 -3.73 -38.57 -30.25
N THR A 1124 -4.85 -38.65 -30.94
CA THR A 1124 -5.01 -38.09 -32.29
C THR A 1124 -5.43 -36.62 -32.30
N HIS A 1125 -5.82 -36.07 -31.15
CA HIS A 1125 -6.37 -34.71 -31.06
C HIS A 1125 -5.42 -33.72 -30.36
N TYR A 1126 -5.33 -32.50 -30.87
CA TYR A 1126 -4.67 -31.39 -30.19
C TYR A 1126 -5.36 -31.06 -28.86
N SER A 1127 -4.57 -30.71 -27.84
CA SER A 1127 -5.09 -30.17 -26.59
C SER A 1127 -5.42 -28.69 -26.77
N VAL A 1128 -6.67 -28.32 -26.49
CA VAL A 1128 -7.16 -26.94 -26.58
C VAL A 1128 -7.42 -26.44 -25.17
N GLY A 1129 -6.72 -25.39 -24.75
CA GLY A 1129 -6.89 -24.77 -23.44
C GLY A 1129 -8.17 -23.93 -23.32
N ALA A 1130 -8.54 -23.60 -22.08
CA ALA A 1130 -9.75 -22.83 -21.74
C ALA A 1130 -9.87 -21.51 -22.53
N VAL A 1131 -8.82 -20.68 -22.49
CA VAL A 1131 -8.68 -19.50 -23.34
C VAL A 1131 -7.38 -19.67 -24.12
N SER A 1132 -7.48 -20.01 -25.40
CA SER A 1132 -6.33 -20.43 -26.19
C SER A 1132 -6.44 -20.12 -27.68
N LEU A 1133 -5.29 -19.95 -28.33
CA LEU A 1133 -5.13 -19.83 -29.77
C LEU A 1133 -4.13 -20.89 -30.25
N LEU A 1134 -4.54 -21.76 -31.17
CA LEU A 1134 -3.67 -22.80 -31.73
C LEU A 1134 -3.63 -22.68 -33.25
N LEU A 1135 -2.41 -22.72 -33.81
CA LEU A 1135 -2.12 -22.75 -35.23
C LEU A 1135 -1.46 -24.09 -35.57
N ASN A 1136 -1.92 -24.74 -36.63
CA ASN A 1136 -1.36 -26.01 -37.08
C ASN A 1136 0.04 -25.85 -37.71
N ASP A 1137 0.72 -26.96 -37.98
CA ASP A 1137 2.08 -26.99 -38.51
C ASP A 1137 2.22 -26.48 -39.95
N SER A 1138 1.16 -26.57 -40.76
CA SER A 1138 1.11 -25.94 -42.09
C SER A 1138 0.80 -24.45 -42.04
N PHE A 1139 0.40 -23.90 -40.88
CA PHE A 1139 -0.15 -22.55 -40.75
C PHE A 1139 -1.30 -22.23 -41.73
N GLU A 1140 -2.06 -23.26 -42.13
CA GLU A 1140 -3.26 -23.13 -42.97
C GLU A 1140 -4.53 -22.98 -42.12
N PHE A 1141 -4.54 -23.51 -40.90
CA PHE A 1141 -5.73 -23.52 -40.04
C PHE A 1141 -5.42 -23.14 -38.60
N GLY A 1142 -6.38 -22.45 -37.98
CA GLY A 1142 -6.33 -22.01 -36.60
C GLY A 1142 -7.61 -22.33 -35.83
N VAL A 1143 -7.48 -22.46 -34.51
CA VAL A 1143 -8.59 -22.54 -33.58
C VAL A 1143 -8.37 -21.60 -32.41
N PHE A 1144 -9.37 -20.76 -32.13
CA PHE A 1144 -9.47 -19.98 -30.91
C PHE A 1144 -10.59 -20.55 -30.04
N ASN A 1145 -10.30 -20.80 -28.76
CA ASN A 1145 -11.26 -21.32 -27.81
C ASN A 1145 -11.42 -20.36 -26.64
N HIS A 1146 -12.66 -20.06 -26.30
CA HIS A 1146 -13.03 -19.29 -25.12
C HIS A 1146 -14.08 -20.05 -24.32
N ASP A 1147 -13.63 -20.69 -23.25
CA ASP A 1147 -14.45 -21.40 -22.28
C ASP A 1147 -14.63 -20.51 -21.04
N PHE A 1148 -15.71 -19.73 -21.03
CA PHE A 1148 -16.08 -18.87 -19.93
C PHE A 1148 -16.42 -19.69 -18.67
N THR A 1149 -17.10 -20.83 -18.84
CA THR A 1149 -17.54 -21.67 -17.71
C THR A 1149 -16.39 -22.27 -16.91
N SER A 1150 -15.25 -22.53 -17.57
CA SER A 1150 -14.02 -23.02 -16.91
C SER A 1150 -13.31 -21.99 -16.02
N ARG A 1151 -13.74 -20.72 -16.03
CA ARG A 1151 -13.09 -19.59 -15.33
C ARG A 1151 -11.68 -19.26 -15.81
N GLY A 1152 -11.29 -19.71 -17.00
CA GLY A 1152 -10.03 -19.37 -17.65
C GLY A 1152 -8.93 -20.42 -17.49
N GLY A 1153 -7.75 -20.11 -18.02
CA GLY A 1153 -6.60 -21.02 -18.02
C GLY A 1153 -5.30 -20.23 -17.89
N ALA A 1154 -4.37 -20.42 -18.84
CA ALA A 1154 -3.17 -19.59 -18.92
C ALA A 1154 -3.46 -18.13 -19.30
N PHE A 1155 -4.64 -17.87 -19.88
CA PHE A 1155 -5.21 -16.52 -20.05
C PHE A 1155 -6.57 -16.45 -19.37
N HIS A 1156 -6.93 -15.26 -18.87
CA HIS A 1156 -8.24 -14.98 -18.29
C HIS A 1156 -9.34 -14.96 -19.36
N THR A 1157 -10.59 -15.17 -18.96
CA THR A 1157 -11.76 -15.07 -19.84
C THR A 1157 -12.12 -13.62 -20.15
N SER A 1158 -12.95 -13.43 -21.19
CA SER A 1158 -13.46 -12.14 -21.59
C SER A 1158 -14.25 -11.47 -20.47
N ILE A 1159 -13.98 -10.19 -20.25
CA ILE A 1159 -14.74 -9.38 -19.30
C ILE A 1159 -16.07 -8.89 -19.87
N SER A 1160 -16.20 -8.83 -21.20
CA SER A 1160 -17.39 -8.36 -21.91
C SER A 1160 -18.27 -9.49 -22.41
N ARG A 1161 -17.69 -10.56 -22.96
CA ARG A 1161 -18.38 -11.70 -23.56
C ARG A 1161 -18.44 -12.89 -22.60
N LYS A 1162 -19.43 -12.88 -21.71
CA LYS A 1162 -19.65 -13.90 -20.67
C LYS A 1162 -20.34 -15.17 -21.18
N PHE A 1163 -19.85 -15.73 -22.29
CA PHE A 1163 -20.38 -16.97 -22.87
C PHE A 1163 -19.27 -17.78 -23.54
N ASP A 1164 -19.49 -19.08 -23.70
CA ASP A 1164 -18.52 -19.97 -24.35
C ASP A 1164 -18.60 -19.87 -25.87
N PHE A 1165 -17.45 -19.76 -26.53
CA PHE A 1165 -17.37 -19.78 -27.99
C PHE A 1165 -16.07 -20.41 -28.50
N GLN A 1166 -16.10 -20.92 -29.73
CA GLN A 1166 -14.95 -21.51 -30.38
C GLN A 1166 -14.95 -21.16 -31.87
N ASP A 1167 -13.95 -20.42 -32.30
CA ASP A 1167 -13.75 -20.04 -33.69
C ASP A 1167 -12.72 -20.97 -34.32
N ARG A 1168 -13.13 -21.69 -35.38
CA ARG A 1168 -12.22 -22.44 -36.26
C ARG A 1168 -12.13 -21.69 -37.57
N PHE A 1169 -10.92 -21.43 -38.06
CA PHE A 1169 -10.72 -20.58 -39.22
C PHE A 1169 -9.58 -21.07 -40.12
N GLU A 1170 -9.71 -20.81 -41.41
CA GLU A 1170 -8.64 -20.89 -42.40
C GLU A 1170 -7.80 -19.62 -42.30
N ILE A 1171 -6.47 -19.77 -42.23
CA ILE A 1171 -5.54 -18.67 -42.05
C ILE A 1171 -5.28 -18.03 -43.42
N ASP A 1172 -5.70 -16.78 -43.57
CA ASP A 1172 -5.42 -15.98 -44.77
C ASP A 1172 -4.04 -15.32 -44.67
N GLN A 1173 -3.69 -14.84 -43.46
CA GLN A 1173 -2.52 -14.00 -43.22
C GLN A 1173 -1.92 -14.28 -41.83
N LEU A 1174 -0.59 -14.31 -41.74
CA LEU A 1174 0.17 -14.47 -40.50
C LEU A 1174 1.39 -13.55 -40.50
N GLU A 1175 1.51 -12.71 -39.47
CA GLU A 1175 2.60 -11.74 -39.32
C GLU A 1175 3.22 -11.79 -37.93
N VAL A 1176 4.53 -11.57 -37.86
CA VAL A 1176 5.25 -11.35 -36.59
C VAL A 1176 6.06 -10.08 -36.67
N TRP A 1177 5.89 -9.24 -35.66
CA TRP A 1177 6.50 -7.93 -35.53
C TRP A 1177 7.35 -7.88 -34.26
N GLY A 1178 8.59 -7.40 -34.39
CA GLY A 1178 9.48 -7.17 -33.26
C GLY A 1178 9.27 -5.77 -32.69
N CYS A 1179 9.08 -5.69 -31.37
CA CYS A 1179 8.94 -4.44 -30.63
C CYS A 1179 10.27 -4.13 -29.92
N GLY A 1180 11.14 -3.30 -30.52
CA GLY A 1180 12.49 -3.03 -30.01
C GLY A 1180 13.11 -1.74 -30.56
N GLY A 1181 14.22 -1.28 -29.98
CA GLY A 1181 14.90 -0.07 -30.41
C GLY A 1181 15.76 -0.25 -31.67
N ASP A 1182 16.42 0.83 -32.10
CA ASP A 1182 17.30 0.81 -33.27
C ASP A 1182 18.52 -0.11 -33.08
N ASP A 1183 18.91 -0.40 -31.84
CA ASP A 1183 20.08 -1.24 -31.55
C ASP A 1183 19.76 -2.72 -31.73
N GLU A 1184 18.57 -3.19 -31.32
CA GLU A 1184 18.10 -4.54 -31.61
C GLU A 1184 17.91 -4.76 -33.11
N ALA A 1185 17.40 -3.74 -33.82
CA ALA A 1185 17.26 -3.77 -35.27
C ALA A 1185 18.62 -3.87 -35.98
N LYS A 1186 19.63 -3.10 -35.56
CA LYS A 1186 21.00 -3.20 -36.10
C LYS A 1186 21.62 -4.56 -35.83
N ALA A 1187 21.44 -5.09 -34.62
CA ALA A 1187 21.96 -6.41 -34.25
C ALA A 1187 21.34 -7.53 -35.10
N GLN A 1188 20.04 -7.46 -35.37
CA GLN A 1188 19.34 -8.40 -36.24
C GLN A 1188 19.84 -8.29 -37.70
N ALA A 1189 19.93 -7.07 -38.23
CA ALA A 1189 20.39 -6.83 -39.61
C ALA A 1189 21.83 -7.33 -39.83
N ALA A 1190 22.73 -7.08 -38.87
CA ALA A 1190 24.11 -7.55 -38.93
C ALA A 1190 24.20 -9.09 -38.97
N ARG A 1191 23.29 -9.78 -38.28
CA ARG A 1191 23.19 -11.24 -38.26
C ARG A 1191 22.62 -11.79 -39.57
N TRP A 1192 21.52 -11.24 -40.08
CA TRP A 1192 20.99 -11.65 -41.39
C TRP A 1192 22.04 -11.47 -42.49
N ALA A 1193 22.77 -10.35 -42.48
CA ALA A 1193 23.88 -10.13 -43.41
C ALA A 1193 25.04 -11.11 -43.20
N TRP A 1194 25.24 -11.64 -41.99
CA TRP A 1194 26.23 -12.70 -41.73
C TRP A 1194 25.74 -14.05 -42.22
N GLU A 1195 24.50 -14.43 -41.94
CA GLU A 1195 23.89 -15.68 -42.39
C GLU A 1195 23.76 -15.74 -43.91
N GLU A 1196 23.42 -14.63 -44.56
CA GLU A 1196 23.38 -14.53 -46.01
C GLU A 1196 24.78 -14.69 -46.61
N ARG A 1197 25.81 -14.06 -46.02
CA ARG A 1197 27.22 -14.28 -46.41
C ARG A 1197 27.68 -15.70 -46.17
N GLU A 1198 27.27 -16.32 -45.07
CA GLU A 1198 27.63 -17.70 -44.73
C GLU A 1198 26.91 -18.70 -45.64
N ALA A 1199 25.64 -18.45 -45.97
CA ALA A 1199 24.86 -19.22 -46.95
C ALA A 1199 25.42 -19.06 -48.36
N GLU A 1200 25.84 -17.86 -48.76
CA GLU A 1200 26.50 -17.62 -50.05
C GLU A 1200 27.90 -18.27 -50.08
N ALA A 1201 28.64 -18.25 -48.97
CA ALA A 1201 29.90 -18.97 -48.82
C ALA A 1201 29.70 -20.49 -48.93
N ARG A 1202 28.65 -21.04 -48.31
CA ARG A 1202 28.25 -22.45 -48.45
C ARG A 1202 27.86 -22.81 -49.88
N ARG A 1203 27.22 -21.89 -50.63
CA ARG A 1203 26.94 -22.05 -52.08
C ARG A 1203 28.19 -21.94 -52.96
N LYS A 1204 29.25 -21.27 -52.49
CA LYS A 1204 30.52 -21.04 -53.20
C LYS A 1204 31.64 -22.02 -52.84
N ILE A 1205 31.39 -23.05 -52.02
CA ILE A 1205 32.38 -24.11 -51.79
C ILE A 1205 32.52 -24.92 -53.08
N ASN A 1206 33.59 -24.63 -53.81
CA ASN A 1206 34.09 -25.42 -54.94
C ASN A 1206 35.30 -26.21 -54.40
N LEU A 1207 35.22 -27.54 -54.31
CA LEU A 1207 36.31 -28.36 -53.76
C LEU A 1207 37.45 -28.58 -54.78
N GLY A 1208 37.43 -27.87 -55.91
CA GLY A 1208 38.55 -27.79 -56.85
C GLY A 1208 38.66 -28.97 -57.81
N SER A 1209 37.64 -29.82 -57.91
CA SER A 1209 37.61 -30.96 -58.84
C SER A 1209 37.02 -30.62 -60.22
N GLY A 1210 36.25 -29.52 -60.31
CA GLY A 1210 35.57 -29.09 -61.53
C GLY A 1210 34.25 -29.83 -61.84
N ASP A 1211 33.83 -30.76 -60.97
CA ASP A 1211 32.58 -31.52 -61.11
C ASP A 1211 31.72 -31.34 -59.84
N ILE A 1212 30.71 -30.46 -59.97
CA ILE A 1212 29.84 -30.02 -58.87
C ILE A 1212 28.99 -31.17 -58.32
N ASP A 1213 28.64 -32.17 -59.14
CA ASP A 1213 27.80 -33.28 -58.71
C ASP A 1213 28.60 -34.33 -57.92
N ALA A 1214 29.87 -34.53 -58.26
CA ALA A 1214 30.77 -35.40 -57.52
C ALA A 1214 31.13 -34.83 -56.13
N ASP A 1215 31.40 -33.52 -56.06
CA ASP A 1215 31.67 -32.81 -54.81
C ASP A 1215 30.45 -32.84 -53.87
N ARG A 1216 29.24 -32.73 -54.43
CA ARG A 1216 27.98 -32.87 -53.70
C ARG A 1216 27.78 -34.29 -53.15
N ALA A 1217 28.06 -35.32 -53.94
CA ALA A 1217 27.96 -36.71 -53.50
C ALA A 1217 28.97 -37.06 -52.38
N LEU A 1218 30.16 -36.45 -52.40
CA LEU A 1218 31.17 -36.63 -51.36
C LEU A 1218 30.74 -35.99 -50.04
N LEU A 1219 30.13 -34.81 -50.09
CA LEU A 1219 29.54 -34.13 -48.94
C LEU A 1219 28.32 -34.88 -48.38
N GLU A 1220 27.57 -35.58 -49.25
CA GLU A 1220 26.50 -36.50 -48.84
C GLU A 1220 27.02 -37.76 -48.14
N MET A 1221 28.08 -38.40 -48.66
CA MET A 1221 28.71 -39.54 -48.00
C MET A 1221 29.40 -39.18 -46.67
N ALA A 1222 29.91 -37.95 -46.54
CA ALA A 1222 30.50 -37.45 -45.30
C ALA A 1222 29.46 -37.02 -44.24
N GLY A 1223 28.16 -37.06 -44.58
CA GLY A 1223 27.07 -36.67 -43.68
C GLY A 1223 26.99 -35.16 -43.38
N LEU A 1224 27.65 -34.34 -44.21
CA LEU A 1224 27.67 -32.88 -44.07
C LEU A 1224 26.50 -32.21 -44.82
N ILE A 1225 25.98 -32.89 -45.85
CA ILE A 1225 24.77 -32.52 -46.59
C ILE A 1225 23.95 -33.80 -46.80
N GLY A 1226 22.62 -33.76 -46.77
CA GLY A 1226 21.78 -34.94 -47.09
C GLY A 1226 21.25 -35.76 -45.89
N GLN A 1227 19.92 -35.71 -45.75
CA GLN A 1227 19.00 -36.72 -45.19
C GLN A 1227 19.22 -37.32 -43.78
N ASN A 1228 19.55 -36.50 -42.78
CA ASN A 1228 19.13 -36.79 -41.40
C ASN A 1228 18.57 -35.56 -40.64
N ARG A 1229 18.10 -34.56 -41.39
CA ARG A 1229 17.21 -33.50 -40.89
C ARG A 1229 16.13 -33.26 -41.96
N SER A 1230 15.01 -33.97 -41.86
CA SER A 1230 13.80 -33.76 -42.69
C SER A 1230 13.33 -32.30 -42.53
N GLY A 1231 13.06 -31.48 -43.55
CA GLY A 1231 12.79 -31.74 -44.96
C GLY A 1231 11.53 -30.96 -45.34
N GLY A 1232 11.67 -29.65 -45.59
CA GLY A 1232 10.67 -28.81 -46.26
C GLY A 1232 10.79 -28.98 -47.78
N SER A 1233 9.67 -28.79 -48.47
CA SER A 1233 9.49 -29.10 -49.90
C SER A 1233 10.30 -28.18 -50.83
N MET A 1234 10.66 -28.75 -51.98
CA MET A 1234 10.87 -28.04 -53.24
C MET A 1234 9.81 -28.58 -54.20
N ALA A 1235 8.81 -27.74 -54.50
CA ALA A 1235 7.95 -27.67 -55.69
C ALA A 1235 6.60 -27.05 -55.28
#